data_AF-A0A143BAP8-F1
#
_entry.id   AF-A0A143BAP8-F1
#
_cell.length_a   1.000
_cell.length_b   1.000
_cell.length_c   1.000
_cell.angle_alpha   90.00
_cell.angle_beta   90.00
_cell.angle_gamma   90.00
#
_symmetry.space_group_name_H-M   'P 1'
#
loop_
_entity.id
_entity.type
_entity.pdbx_description
1 polymer ?
#
loop_
_entity_poly.entity_id
_entity_poly.type
_entity_poly.pdbx_seq_one_letter_code
_entity_poly.pdbx_strand_id
1 'polypeptide(L)'
;MKFGMMSRGILLLALVWAGIAHAGLPDRYIGDTSIYSGTSVKLKPNVMILVDTSKNMSQGGGTDPYDKNTVYPGTYATNMIYSQLNAGNYQAYVADVNAAGVCAEAKTALLEYGFYNKGLKKTSGDCSSKSSDIGNYYLGNLLNKTQAVPAPTATWQPSTAYAVGDVVRPTDASNTNTYRCTNTGTSGLTEPTWPTAAGGTVTDNGVGWEITATLMEVVKAVLKQAAGALAQDIKIGIATVGPNNAGGYVRAEVKDVSPVMFDPGTGTMVPNPTGIANFDALTTVINNLGFISSNTSMPMNEALYDMLHYYQGNNDSTQKLASGAAVFSAPAPIDYACQKNYVLVLTTGSSTASPQAEGAVGDQDGNGLAGRVDDAAKLLYETDMLPDVHGADKTEGYQRVQTSVIQLMTSYVQELDQTTDGSHGRGDYFLANNTEELTDALLNLMNNIVREAETAFVAPVVPASPENRTYSGKRIYIGFFKPISQKPWYGNLKKFGINSDLEIVSANGVDLATNNDGTFNAGATSFWSDNNNQYTVTGDSGDVQRGGVGGQLMARNLATAPRKIWTWTGNAAKMNMTDTENLVALGNANLTSAMLDVADATERSKLIKYLQGYDGYNDGGNGDTEKREWLLGDILHSKPLVVNYKRYVLTEANESDPAINKTFIFQGANDGMLHCFRDADGGEEWAFIPPDLLPRLKNLRDTAHSYFVDGTPSVYIHDANNDGQVVPADGDFAILIFGLRRGGGLQSLSEAGFRGGFYALDVSNPAAPKYIGKISNLSANFGEMAETWAQPRLARVQVGSQRKIVAFVGAGYDTVEDLRFGNTQTYPSGATEVPLPSGAPDSFISGGSNSPKLASMKAINLNF
;
A
#
# COMPACT_ATOMS: atom_id res chain seq x y z
N MET A 1 14.99 52.21 43.40
CA MET A 1 16.08 52.26 42.38
C MET A 1 15.55 51.51 41.16
N LYS A 2 15.10 52.21 40.10
CA LYS A 2 15.89 52.54 38.87
C LYS A 2 16.50 51.26 38.26
N PHE A 3 16.26 50.82 37.02
CA PHE A 3 15.69 51.32 35.75
C PHE A 3 15.40 50.03 34.92
N GLY A 4 14.43 49.89 34.02
CA GLY A 4 14.21 50.58 32.73
C GLY A 4 14.09 49.51 31.62
N MET A 5 12.97 49.43 30.88
CA MET A 5 12.79 49.99 29.51
C MET A 5 13.59 49.21 28.45
N MET A 6 13.09 48.74 27.30
CA MET A 6 12.09 49.20 26.32
C MET A 6 11.69 47.98 25.44
N SER A 7 10.44 47.74 25.05
CA SER A 7 9.52 48.45 24.14
C SER A 7 9.72 48.18 22.64
N ARG A 8 8.56 47.91 21.98
CA ARG A 8 8.20 48.00 20.55
C ARG A 8 8.51 46.76 19.71
N GLY A 9 7.59 46.18 18.94
CA GLY A 9 6.25 46.61 18.53
C GLY A 9 6.08 46.35 17.02
N ILE A 10 4.99 45.64 16.67
CA ILE A 10 4.22 45.76 15.42
C ILE A 10 4.94 45.34 14.11
N LEU A 11 4.48 44.27 13.45
CA LEU A 11 3.62 44.34 12.26
C LEU A 11 3.25 42.94 11.75
N LEU A 12 1.94 42.66 11.73
CA LEU A 12 1.35 41.67 10.86
C LEU A 12 1.59 42.09 9.40
N LEU A 13 2.14 41.18 8.59
CA LEU A 13 1.74 41.07 7.19
C LEU A 13 1.43 39.61 6.91
N ALA A 14 0.17 39.35 6.61
CA ALA A 14 -0.33 38.08 6.13
C ALA A 14 0.26 37.79 4.74
N LEU A 15 0.77 36.58 4.54
CA LEU A 15 0.98 36.01 3.21
C LEU A 15 0.44 34.58 3.24
N VAL A 16 -0.73 34.46 2.64
CA VAL A 16 -1.44 33.23 2.29
C VAL A 16 -0.58 32.46 1.30
N TRP A 17 -0.27 31.20 1.58
CA TRP A 17 0.12 30.24 0.54
C TRP A 17 -0.83 29.04 0.61
N ALA A 18 -1.71 28.98 -0.38
CA ALA A 18 -2.43 27.79 -0.78
C ALA A 18 -1.44 26.90 -1.55
N GLY A 19 -0.94 25.87 -0.89
CA GLY A 19 -0.29 24.73 -1.54
C GLY A 19 -1.35 23.68 -1.83
N ILE A 20 -1.51 23.37 -3.12
CA ILE A 20 -2.46 22.38 -3.66
C ILE A 20 -2.10 21.00 -3.12
N ALA A 21 -3.03 20.37 -2.40
CA ALA A 21 -2.92 19.01 -1.89
C ALA A 21 -3.26 18.00 -3.01
N HIS A 22 -2.28 17.28 -3.55
CA HIS A 22 -2.50 16.06 -4.33
C HIS A 22 -1.26 15.14 -4.26
N ALA A 23 -1.33 14.10 -3.44
CA ALA A 23 -0.67 12.79 -3.64
C ALA A 23 -1.09 11.87 -2.48
N GLY A 24 -1.99 10.93 -2.76
CA GLY A 24 -2.53 10.01 -1.77
C GLY A 24 -1.48 9.00 -1.32
N LEU A 25 -1.18 9.00 -0.02
CA LEU A 25 -0.50 7.89 0.65
C LEU A 25 -1.46 6.67 0.67
N PRO A 26 -0.97 5.43 0.47
CA PRO A 26 -1.82 4.23 0.39
C PRO A 26 -2.53 3.90 1.71
N ASP A 27 -1.99 4.38 2.84
CA ASP A 27 -2.63 4.33 4.16
C ASP A 27 -2.84 5.76 4.64
N ARG A 28 -4.06 6.08 5.09
CA ARG A 28 -4.38 7.39 5.66
C ARG A 28 -3.65 7.61 7.00
N TYR A 29 -3.04 6.57 7.59
CA TYR A 29 -2.29 6.64 8.85
C TYR A 29 -1.12 5.63 8.95
N ILE A 30 0.12 6.11 8.83
CA ILE A 30 1.38 5.31 8.72
C ILE A 30 1.70 4.37 9.92
N GLY A 31 0.95 4.41 11.03
CA GLY A 31 1.20 3.61 12.23
C GLY A 31 0.54 2.23 12.28
N ASP A 32 -0.58 2.02 11.58
CA ASP A 32 -1.42 0.83 11.81
C ASP A 32 -0.92 -0.40 11.03
N THR A 33 -0.22 -0.20 9.91
CA THR A 33 0.42 -1.29 9.14
C THR A 33 1.87 -1.58 9.52
N SER A 34 2.59 -0.58 10.05
CA SER A 34 4.03 -0.70 10.35
C SER A 34 4.35 -1.63 11.52
N ILE A 35 3.36 -2.04 12.32
CA ILE A 35 3.52 -3.04 13.38
C ILE A 35 3.43 -4.47 12.86
N TYR A 36 2.84 -4.70 11.69
CA TYR A 36 2.64 -6.03 11.12
C TYR A 36 3.73 -6.44 10.12
N SER A 37 4.67 -5.55 9.78
CA SER A 37 5.93 -5.88 9.11
C SER A 37 6.90 -6.52 10.13
N GLY A 38 6.60 -7.74 10.55
CA GLY A 38 7.46 -8.52 11.44
C GLY A 38 8.77 -8.93 10.76
N THR A 39 9.82 -9.14 11.57
CA THR A 39 11.17 -9.62 11.21
C THR A 39 11.16 -11.07 10.69
N SER A 40 10.35 -11.34 9.67
CA SER A 40 10.34 -12.58 8.91
C SER A 40 11.48 -12.59 7.91
N VAL A 41 11.92 -13.77 7.45
CA VAL A 41 12.84 -13.87 6.32
C VAL A 41 12.12 -13.33 5.08
N LYS A 42 12.42 -12.06 4.75
CA LYS A 42 11.87 -11.34 3.61
C LYS A 42 12.20 -12.07 2.31
N LEU A 43 11.20 -12.63 1.64
CA LEU A 43 11.35 -13.11 0.27
C LEU A 43 11.39 -11.88 -0.65
N LYS A 44 12.60 -11.34 -0.87
CA LYS A 44 12.79 -10.09 -1.61
C LYS A 44 12.19 -10.20 -3.02
N PRO A 45 11.28 -9.31 -3.43
CA PRO A 45 10.77 -9.30 -4.79
C PRO A 45 11.88 -8.97 -5.80
N ASN A 46 11.71 -9.45 -7.03
CA ASN A 46 12.61 -9.23 -8.15
C ASN A 46 12.16 -8.03 -8.97
N VAL A 47 12.94 -6.95 -8.97
CA VAL A 47 12.63 -5.72 -9.70
C VAL A 47 13.64 -5.50 -10.82
N MET A 48 13.16 -5.52 -12.07
CA MET A 48 13.92 -5.09 -13.23
C MET A 48 13.54 -3.66 -13.59
N ILE A 49 14.49 -2.73 -13.61
CA ILE A 49 14.23 -1.36 -14.05
C ILE A 49 14.63 -1.24 -15.52
N LEU A 50 13.65 -1.02 -16.39
CA LEU A 50 13.82 -0.82 -17.81
C LEU A 50 13.92 0.68 -18.12
N VAL A 51 15.09 1.12 -18.55
CA VAL A 51 15.43 2.53 -18.78
C VAL A 51 15.45 2.85 -20.26
N ASP A 52 14.69 3.88 -20.64
CA ASP A 52 14.76 4.51 -21.96
C ASP A 52 16.18 5.06 -22.24
N THR A 53 16.71 4.75 -23.43
CA THR A 53 18.02 5.25 -23.91
C THR A 53 17.90 5.98 -25.24
N SER A 54 16.70 6.34 -25.65
CA SER A 54 16.45 7.14 -26.84
C SER A 54 17.08 8.54 -26.73
N LYS A 55 17.23 9.22 -27.85
CA LYS A 55 17.69 10.60 -27.94
C LYS A 55 16.83 11.55 -27.09
N ASN A 56 15.57 11.24 -26.82
CA ASN A 56 14.73 12.08 -25.96
C ASN A 56 15.27 12.20 -24.53
N MET A 57 16.05 11.21 -24.08
CA MET A 57 16.75 11.25 -22.80
C MET A 57 17.94 12.23 -22.78
N SER A 58 18.33 12.79 -23.93
CA SER A 58 19.33 13.84 -24.03
C SER A 58 18.76 15.25 -23.83
N GLN A 59 17.44 15.40 -23.72
CA GLN A 59 16.79 16.70 -23.51
C GLN A 59 17.09 17.20 -22.08
N GLY A 60 17.28 18.51 -21.92
CA GLY A 60 17.45 19.17 -20.63
C GLY A 60 16.08 19.39 -19.97
N GLY A 61 15.68 18.51 -19.06
CA GLY A 61 14.28 18.46 -18.60
C GLY A 61 14.07 18.65 -17.10
N GLY A 62 15.12 18.65 -16.28
CA GLY A 62 14.98 18.65 -14.82
C GLY A 62 15.85 19.67 -14.12
N THR A 63 15.54 19.98 -12.85
CA THR A 63 16.49 20.64 -11.97
C THR A 63 17.76 19.81 -11.88
N ASP A 64 18.92 20.48 -11.87
CA ASP A 64 20.21 19.78 -11.90
C ASP A 64 20.30 18.71 -10.78
N PRO A 65 20.91 17.54 -11.05
CA PRO A 65 21.32 16.57 -10.06
C PRO A 65 22.06 17.23 -8.91
N TYR A 66 22.21 16.49 -7.82
CA TYR A 66 23.06 16.94 -6.74
C TYR A 66 24.47 17.21 -7.30
N ASP A 67 24.91 18.47 -7.24
CA ASP A 67 26.25 18.88 -7.62
C ASP A 67 27.08 19.10 -6.36
N LYS A 68 28.17 18.34 -6.25
CA LYS A 68 29.14 18.42 -5.16
C LYS A 68 29.78 19.80 -5.00
N ASN A 69 29.84 20.59 -6.08
CA ASN A 69 30.46 21.91 -6.09
C ASN A 69 29.48 23.03 -5.73
N THR A 70 28.18 22.72 -5.69
CA THR A 70 27.12 23.68 -5.36
C THR A 70 26.71 23.51 -3.89
N VAL A 71 26.69 24.60 -3.13
CA VAL A 71 26.20 24.60 -1.74
C VAL A 71 24.72 24.98 -1.74
N TYR A 72 23.86 24.03 -1.40
CA TYR A 72 22.41 24.24 -1.40
C TYR A 72 21.97 24.89 -0.07
N PRO A 73 21.14 25.97 -0.12
CA PRO A 73 20.59 26.58 1.08
C PRO A 73 19.57 25.64 1.74
N GLY A 74 19.62 25.53 3.06
CA GLY A 74 18.69 24.68 3.82
C GLY A 74 19.06 24.58 5.30
N THR A 75 18.36 23.70 6.02
CA THR A 75 18.49 23.56 7.49
C THR A 75 19.57 22.55 7.91
N TYR A 76 20.05 21.70 7.00
CA TYR A 76 21.11 20.74 7.26
C TYR A 76 22.50 21.35 7.07
N ALA A 77 23.46 20.94 7.88
CA ALA A 77 24.84 21.39 7.75
C ALA A 77 25.49 20.72 6.53
N THR A 78 25.94 21.52 5.56
CA THR A 78 26.42 21.11 4.23
C THR A 78 27.38 19.91 4.25
N ASN A 79 28.41 19.94 5.08
CA ASN A 79 29.44 18.89 5.11
C ASN A 79 29.17 17.78 6.13
N MET A 80 28.08 17.85 6.89
CA MET A 80 27.77 16.85 7.90
C MET A 80 27.14 15.61 7.27
N ILE A 81 27.54 14.44 7.76
CA ILE A 81 26.97 13.15 7.36
C ILE A 81 25.81 12.84 8.31
N TYR A 82 24.66 12.53 7.74
CA TYR A 82 23.44 12.14 8.44
C TYR A 82 23.16 10.67 8.19
N SER A 83 22.69 9.95 9.20
CA SER A 83 22.13 8.60 9.05
C SER A 83 20.61 8.68 8.98
N GLN A 84 20.00 7.94 8.06
CA GLN A 84 18.55 7.83 7.99
C GLN A 84 18.04 6.91 9.10
N LEU A 85 17.11 7.42 9.90
CA LEU A 85 16.41 6.62 10.91
C LEU A 85 15.18 5.95 10.31
N ASN A 86 14.41 6.71 9.52
CA ASN A 86 13.22 6.32 8.74
C ASN A 86 13.13 7.21 7.48
N ALA A 87 12.28 6.87 6.51
CA ALA A 87 12.05 7.69 5.31
C ALA A 87 11.76 9.16 5.68
N GLY A 88 12.56 10.10 5.15
CA GLY A 88 12.43 11.55 5.44
C GLY A 88 12.99 12.02 6.80
N ASN A 89 13.52 11.15 7.66
CA ASN A 89 14.07 11.52 8.97
C ASN A 89 15.58 11.22 9.09
N TYR A 90 16.38 12.27 9.25
CA TYR A 90 17.84 12.24 9.18
C TYR A 90 18.47 12.74 10.49
N GLN A 91 19.29 11.91 11.12
CA GLN A 91 20.02 12.25 12.33
C GLN A 91 21.49 12.53 12.02
N ALA A 92 22.05 13.59 12.62
CA ALA A 92 23.49 13.86 12.52
C ALA A 92 24.32 12.64 12.99
N TYR A 93 25.26 12.20 12.16
CA TYR A 93 26.04 10.98 12.38
C TYR A 93 27.52 11.29 12.54
N VAL A 94 28.17 11.85 11.50
CA VAL A 94 29.57 12.31 11.53
C VAL A 94 29.60 13.79 11.18
N ALA A 95 30.30 14.57 11.99
CA ALA A 95 30.21 16.03 11.97
C ALA A 95 30.71 16.67 10.66
N ASP A 96 31.70 16.07 9.99
CA ASP A 96 32.26 16.57 8.74
C ASP A 96 32.80 15.43 7.88
N VAL A 97 32.32 15.32 6.65
CA VAL A 97 32.77 14.36 5.62
C VAL A 97 34.27 14.51 5.28
N ASN A 98 34.84 15.69 5.52
CA ASN A 98 36.25 15.97 5.27
C ASN A 98 37.17 15.62 6.44
N ALA A 99 36.63 15.20 7.59
CA ALA A 99 37.44 14.83 8.75
C ALA A 99 38.41 13.68 8.41
N ALA A 100 39.61 13.72 8.98
CA ALA A 100 40.71 12.79 8.64
C ALA A 100 40.40 11.30 8.91
N GLY A 101 39.43 11.01 9.79
CA GLY A 101 38.98 9.65 10.09
C GLY A 101 37.89 9.12 9.15
N VAL A 102 37.30 9.95 8.29
CA VAL A 102 36.28 9.47 7.32
C VAL A 102 36.97 8.66 6.25
N CYS A 103 36.58 7.38 6.11
CA CYS A 103 37.26 6.52 5.15
C CYS A 103 37.06 6.99 3.70
N ALA A 104 38.09 6.76 2.88
CA ALA A 104 38.19 7.31 1.53
C ALA A 104 37.01 6.91 0.63
N GLU A 105 36.49 5.70 0.80
CA GLU A 105 35.33 5.21 0.06
C GLU A 105 34.06 5.99 0.41
N ALA A 106 33.71 6.07 1.69
CA ALA A 106 32.57 6.85 2.17
C ALA A 106 32.70 8.33 1.80
N LYS A 107 33.89 8.90 1.97
CA LYS A 107 34.17 10.29 1.60
C LYS A 107 33.95 10.52 0.10
N THR A 108 34.44 9.63 -0.75
CA THR A 108 34.26 9.73 -2.21
C THR A 108 32.77 9.63 -2.55
N ALA A 109 32.06 8.64 -2.03
CA ALA A 109 30.64 8.45 -2.33
C ALA A 109 29.76 9.61 -1.82
N LEU A 110 29.99 10.08 -0.59
CA LEU A 110 29.22 11.17 0.01
C LEU A 110 29.52 12.52 -0.64
N LEU A 111 30.76 12.81 -1.00
CA LEU A 111 31.08 14.04 -1.72
C LEU A 111 30.57 13.99 -3.15
N GLU A 112 30.78 12.88 -3.87
CA GLU A 112 30.41 12.77 -5.27
C GLU A 112 28.90 12.67 -5.48
N TYR A 113 28.21 11.94 -4.60
CA TYR A 113 26.80 11.55 -4.80
C TYR A 113 25.88 11.99 -3.67
N GLY A 114 26.42 12.45 -2.55
CA GLY A 114 25.62 12.81 -1.38
C GLY A 114 25.10 11.60 -0.58
N PHE A 115 25.45 10.36 -0.95
CA PHE A 115 24.90 9.14 -0.35
C PHE A 115 25.96 8.02 -0.21
N TYR A 116 25.82 7.19 0.83
CA TYR A 116 26.66 6.01 1.09
C TYR A 116 25.90 4.96 1.91
N ASN A 117 25.98 3.67 1.56
CA ASN A 117 25.17 2.60 2.17
C ASN A 117 25.97 1.45 2.82
N LYS A 118 27.28 1.62 3.01
CA LYS A 118 28.15 0.60 3.62
C LYS A 118 28.54 1.00 5.04
N GLY A 119 29.30 0.15 5.73
CA GLY A 119 29.59 0.35 7.15
C GLY A 119 30.43 1.58 7.45
N LEU A 120 29.95 2.43 8.37
CA LEU A 120 30.61 3.67 8.80
C LEU A 120 30.53 3.82 10.33
N LYS A 121 31.66 4.00 11.02
CA LYS A 121 31.66 4.21 12.48
C LYS A 121 31.25 5.62 12.85
N LYS A 122 30.25 5.77 13.73
CA LYS A 122 29.81 7.08 14.25
C LYS A 122 30.91 7.92 14.89
N THR A 123 31.83 7.30 15.64
CA THR A 123 32.83 8.01 16.44
C THR A 123 34.03 8.51 15.65
N SER A 124 34.43 7.80 14.59
CA SER A 124 35.65 8.10 13.82
C SER A 124 35.41 8.37 12.34
N GLY A 125 34.32 7.91 11.76
CA GLY A 125 34.09 7.90 10.31
C GLY A 125 34.85 6.79 9.57
N ASP A 126 35.52 5.87 10.29
CA ASP A 126 36.23 4.77 9.64
C ASP A 126 35.24 3.82 8.97
N CYS A 127 35.66 3.21 7.87
CA CYS A 127 34.94 2.11 7.26
C CYS A 127 34.82 0.98 8.28
N SER A 128 33.64 0.39 8.36
CA SER A 128 33.35 -0.70 9.28
C SER A 128 32.83 -1.91 8.53
N SER A 129 33.26 -3.09 8.94
CA SER A 129 32.67 -4.36 8.54
C SER A 129 31.70 -4.90 9.61
N LYS A 130 31.42 -4.13 10.67
CA LYS A 130 30.43 -4.53 11.67
C LYS A 130 29.02 -4.29 11.14
N SER A 131 28.14 -5.28 11.24
CA SER A 131 26.75 -5.16 10.81
C SER A 131 25.97 -4.04 11.52
N SER A 132 26.31 -3.73 12.78
CA SER A 132 25.74 -2.60 13.53
C SER A 132 26.06 -1.23 12.95
N ASP A 133 27.10 -1.15 12.13
CA ASP A 133 27.61 0.10 11.57
C ASP A 133 27.23 0.23 10.09
N ILE A 134 26.51 -0.74 9.50
CA ILE A 134 26.02 -0.69 8.12
C ILE A 134 24.66 0.02 8.11
N GLY A 135 24.52 1.03 7.26
CA GLY A 135 23.29 1.81 7.14
C GLY A 135 23.32 2.78 5.97
N ASN A 136 22.24 3.55 5.81
CA ASN A 136 22.09 4.55 4.77
C ASN A 136 22.50 5.94 5.29
N TYR A 137 23.52 6.51 4.67
CA TYR A 137 24.15 7.78 5.05
C TYR A 137 24.00 8.82 3.94
N TYR A 138 23.70 10.05 4.33
CA TYR A 138 23.40 11.16 3.44
C TYR A 138 24.24 12.38 3.82
N LEU A 139 24.73 13.13 2.84
CA LEU A 139 25.41 14.40 3.09
C LEU A 139 24.38 15.51 3.27
N GLY A 140 24.57 16.39 4.25
CA GLY A 140 23.63 17.49 4.52
C GLY A 140 23.41 18.42 3.32
N ASN A 141 24.40 18.58 2.44
CA ASN A 141 24.24 19.32 1.20
C ASN A 141 23.20 18.69 0.25
N LEU A 142 23.15 17.36 0.16
CA LEU A 142 22.12 16.63 -0.60
C LEU A 142 20.73 16.83 0.04
N LEU A 143 20.65 16.79 1.36
CA LEU A 143 19.37 16.99 2.07
C LEU A 143 18.82 18.40 1.89
N ASN A 144 19.69 19.42 1.86
CA ASN A 144 19.28 20.79 1.55
C ASN A 144 18.78 20.92 0.11
N LYS A 145 19.41 20.22 -0.85
CA LYS A 145 18.91 20.15 -2.23
C LYS A 145 17.49 19.59 -2.28
N THR A 146 17.22 18.51 -1.56
CA THR A 146 15.88 17.88 -1.52
C THR A 146 14.82 18.73 -0.82
N GLN A 147 15.20 19.77 -0.07
CA GLN A 147 14.26 20.71 0.57
C GLN A 147 14.08 22.03 -0.21
N ALA A 148 14.88 22.24 -1.27
CA ALA A 148 14.80 23.45 -2.06
C ALA A 148 13.61 23.34 -3.03
N VAL A 149 12.52 24.06 -2.74
CA VAL A 149 11.36 24.18 -3.63
C VAL A 149 11.84 24.68 -5.00
N PRO A 150 11.61 23.94 -6.09
CA PRO A 150 11.97 24.41 -7.43
C PRO A 150 11.25 25.72 -7.73
N ALA A 151 11.95 26.72 -8.25
CA ALA A 151 11.29 27.87 -8.85
C ALA A 151 10.40 27.38 -10.02
N PRO A 152 9.14 27.85 -10.14
CA PRO A 152 8.27 27.45 -11.24
C PRO A 152 8.96 27.78 -12.57
N THR A 153 9.03 26.80 -13.46
CA THR A 153 9.66 26.98 -14.78
C THR A 153 8.78 27.89 -15.64
N ALA A 154 9.15 29.16 -15.75
CA ALA A 154 8.42 30.14 -16.56
C ALA A 154 8.98 30.21 -17.99
N THR A 155 8.14 30.51 -18.98
CA THR A 155 8.63 30.87 -20.32
C THR A 155 9.47 32.15 -20.22
N TRP A 156 10.64 32.19 -20.85
CA TRP A 156 11.51 33.36 -20.92
C TRP A 156 10.73 34.61 -21.33
N GLN A 157 10.98 35.73 -20.65
CA GLN A 157 10.32 37.01 -20.91
C GLN A 157 11.37 38.09 -21.20
N PRO A 158 11.10 39.02 -22.13
CA PRO A 158 11.99 40.13 -22.43
C PRO A 158 12.02 41.13 -21.27
N SER A 159 13.17 41.82 -21.09
CA SER A 159 13.37 42.87 -20.06
C SER A 159 12.96 42.46 -18.63
N THR A 160 13.09 41.18 -18.29
CA THR A 160 12.63 40.62 -17.02
C THR A 160 13.80 40.38 -16.08
N ALA A 161 13.64 40.75 -14.81
CA ALA A 161 14.66 40.52 -13.79
C ALA A 161 14.64 39.05 -13.35
N TYR A 162 15.80 38.42 -13.40
CA TYR A 162 16.01 37.03 -12.97
C TYR A 162 17.05 36.96 -11.85
N ALA A 163 16.77 36.14 -10.85
CA ALA A 163 17.67 35.81 -9.75
C ALA A 163 18.47 34.54 -10.08
N VAL A 164 19.61 34.37 -9.41
CA VAL A 164 20.40 33.11 -9.49
C VAL A 164 19.52 31.93 -9.10
N GLY A 165 19.49 30.90 -9.95
CA GLY A 165 18.70 29.69 -9.74
C GLY A 165 17.31 29.71 -10.40
N ASP A 166 16.86 30.86 -10.93
CA ASP A 166 15.63 30.91 -11.74
C ASP A 166 15.77 30.02 -12.97
N VAL A 167 14.73 29.26 -13.30
CA VAL A 167 14.72 28.34 -14.46
C VAL A 167 13.69 28.82 -15.47
N VAL A 168 14.11 28.92 -16.74
CA VAL A 168 13.25 29.34 -17.85
C VAL A 168 13.19 28.31 -18.98
N ARG A 169 12.11 28.36 -19.74
CA ARG A 169 11.96 27.68 -21.04
C ARG A 169 12.01 28.68 -22.19
N PRO A 170 12.54 28.28 -23.37
CA PRO A 170 12.46 29.10 -24.57
C PRO A 170 11.02 29.45 -24.96
N THR A 171 10.82 30.54 -25.70
CA THR A 171 9.51 30.89 -26.25
C THR A 171 9.08 29.97 -27.39
N ASP A 172 10.05 29.33 -28.06
CA ASP A 172 9.83 28.29 -29.07
C ASP A 172 9.48 26.95 -28.39
N ALA A 173 8.23 26.52 -28.55
CA ALA A 173 7.72 25.27 -28.00
C ALA A 173 8.40 24.00 -28.55
N SER A 174 9.16 24.09 -29.64
CA SER A 174 9.96 22.97 -30.16
C SER A 174 11.25 22.73 -29.37
N ASN A 175 11.73 23.74 -28.63
CA ASN A 175 12.87 23.60 -27.74
C ASN A 175 12.38 23.29 -26.32
N THR A 176 12.41 22.00 -25.97
CA THR A 176 11.94 21.50 -24.66
C THR A 176 12.97 21.68 -23.54
N ASN A 177 14.17 22.20 -23.83
CA ASN A 177 15.22 22.37 -22.85
C ASN A 177 14.89 23.45 -21.81
N THR A 178 15.41 23.30 -20.59
CA THR A 178 15.35 24.33 -19.55
C THR A 178 16.73 24.93 -19.28
N TYR A 179 16.75 26.21 -18.89
CA TYR A 179 17.98 26.97 -18.64
C TYR A 179 17.93 27.62 -17.27
N ARG A 180 19.00 27.46 -16.49
CA ARG A 180 19.16 28.03 -15.16
C ARG A 180 19.93 29.34 -15.24
N CYS A 181 19.44 30.36 -14.55
CA CYS A 181 20.12 31.63 -14.37
C CYS A 181 21.35 31.46 -13.45
N THR A 182 22.54 31.80 -13.96
CA THR A 182 23.83 31.66 -13.26
C THR A 182 24.24 32.91 -12.47
N ASN A 183 23.68 34.07 -12.80
CA ASN A 183 23.97 35.34 -12.13
C ASN A 183 22.77 36.29 -12.25
N THR A 184 22.49 37.04 -11.18
CA THR A 184 21.38 38.00 -11.15
C THR A 184 21.54 39.07 -12.24
N GLY A 185 20.45 39.37 -12.96
CA GLY A 185 20.43 40.39 -14.00
C GLY A 185 19.04 40.60 -14.61
N THR A 186 18.97 41.41 -15.67
CA THR A 186 17.75 41.63 -16.45
C THR A 186 17.96 41.11 -17.86
N SER A 187 17.05 40.26 -18.36
CA SER A 187 17.11 39.69 -19.71
C SER A 187 17.07 40.78 -20.80
N GLY A 188 17.51 40.40 -22.00
CA GLY A 188 17.50 41.27 -23.17
C GLY A 188 16.10 41.60 -23.68
N LEU A 189 16.05 42.51 -24.66
CA LEU A 189 14.83 42.84 -25.39
C LEU A 189 14.39 41.71 -26.34
N THR A 190 15.32 40.84 -26.73
CA THR A 190 15.13 39.71 -27.64
C THR A 190 15.71 38.46 -27.02
N GLU A 191 15.04 37.33 -27.21
CA GLU A 191 15.46 36.05 -26.66
C GLU A 191 16.86 35.63 -27.17
N PRO A 192 17.74 35.12 -26.29
CA PRO A 192 19.06 34.67 -26.69
C PRO A 192 18.99 33.41 -27.57
N THR A 193 20.03 33.18 -28.38
CA THR A 193 20.20 31.89 -29.05
C THR A 193 20.63 30.84 -28.03
N TRP A 194 19.72 29.93 -27.69
CA TRP A 194 19.95 28.94 -26.64
C TRP A 194 20.99 27.88 -27.02
N PRO A 195 21.91 27.52 -26.11
CA PRO A 195 22.83 26.40 -26.32
C PRO A 195 22.07 25.08 -26.29
N THR A 196 22.47 24.12 -27.13
CA THR A 196 21.79 22.81 -27.25
C THR A 196 22.61 21.64 -26.74
N ALA A 197 23.86 21.89 -26.32
CA ALA A 197 24.75 20.89 -25.74
C ALA A 197 24.79 21.03 -24.22
N ALA A 198 24.74 19.92 -23.48
CA ALA A 198 24.77 19.90 -22.01
C ALA A 198 25.96 20.70 -21.44
N GLY A 199 25.71 21.51 -20.40
CA GLY A 199 26.68 22.45 -19.82
C GLY A 199 26.97 23.68 -20.69
N GLY A 200 26.27 23.87 -21.81
CA GLY A 200 26.37 25.06 -22.63
C GLY A 200 25.80 26.29 -21.93
N THR A 201 26.51 27.41 -22.05
CA THR A 201 26.10 28.70 -21.44
C THR A 201 25.84 29.78 -22.50
N VAL A 202 24.96 30.73 -22.18
CA VAL A 202 24.70 31.91 -23.01
C VAL A 202 24.50 33.15 -22.14
N THR A 203 24.98 34.30 -22.61
CA THR A 203 24.75 35.60 -21.97
C THR A 203 23.61 36.35 -22.66
N ASP A 204 22.66 36.82 -21.85
CA ASP A 204 21.43 37.51 -22.23
C ASP A 204 21.37 38.87 -21.52
N ASN A 205 21.99 39.88 -22.12
CA ASN A 205 22.01 41.27 -21.63
C ASN A 205 22.44 41.46 -20.16
N GLY A 206 23.31 40.58 -19.67
CA GLY A 206 23.83 40.61 -18.29
C GLY A 206 23.33 39.48 -17.41
N VAL A 207 22.28 38.74 -17.82
CA VAL A 207 21.92 37.44 -17.24
C VAL A 207 22.75 36.36 -17.93
N GLY A 208 23.35 35.46 -17.15
CA GLY A 208 23.96 34.23 -17.67
C GLY A 208 22.98 33.08 -17.54
N TRP A 209 22.90 32.24 -18.57
CA TRP A 209 22.08 31.06 -18.60
C TRP A 209 22.94 29.83 -18.86
N GLU A 210 22.64 28.74 -18.16
CA GLU A 210 23.25 27.42 -18.37
C GLU A 210 22.15 26.39 -18.62
N ILE A 211 22.31 25.53 -19.62
CA ILE A 211 21.37 24.42 -19.85
C ILE A 211 21.41 23.45 -18.68
N THR A 212 20.25 23.04 -18.19
CA THR A 212 20.15 22.06 -17.10
C THR A 212 20.60 20.66 -17.54
N ALA A 213 20.87 19.80 -16.56
CA ALA A 213 21.28 18.42 -16.80
C ALA A 213 20.25 17.64 -17.63
N THR A 214 20.77 16.71 -18.42
CA THR A 214 19.92 15.83 -19.25
C THR A 214 19.05 14.93 -18.39
N LEU A 215 17.90 14.50 -18.93
CA LEU A 215 17.02 13.52 -18.27
C LEU A 215 17.76 12.24 -17.86
N MET A 216 18.69 11.77 -18.70
CA MET A 216 19.53 10.62 -18.37
C MET A 216 20.36 10.84 -17.09
N GLU A 217 20.97 12.01 -16.92
CA GLU A 217 21.75 12.31 -15.71
C GLU A 217 20.87 12.42 -14.46
N VAL A 218 19.64 12.93 -14.60
CA VAL A 218 18.64 12.94 -13.51
C VAL A 218 18.25 11.50 -13.14
N VAL A 219 17.92 10.65 -14.12
CA VAL A 219 17.56 9.24 -13.91
C VAL A 219 18.69 8.48 -13.23
N LYS A 220 19.94 8.65 -13.66
CA LYS A 220 21.10 8.03 -13.00
C LYS A 220 21.21 8.40 -11.52
N ALA A 221 21.01 9.68 -11.20
CA ALA A 221 21.13 10.16 -9.82
C ALA A 221 20.02 9.59 -8.93
N VAL A 222 18.79 9.53 -9.44
CA VAL A 222 17.61 9.04 -8.72
C VAL A 222 17.67 7.51 -8.56
N LEU A 223 18.05 6.77 -9.60
CA LEU A 223 18.21 5.31 -9.53
C LEU A 223 19.24 4.86 -8.48
N LYS A 224 20.38 5.55 -8.36
CA LYS A 224 21.39 5.21 -7.34
C LYS A 224 20.87 5.42 -5.92
N GLN A 225 20.17 6.54 -5.68
CA GLN A 225 19.58 6.83 -4.38
C GLN A 225 18.55 5.77 -4.00
N ALA A 226 17.68 5.41 -4.94
CA ALA A 226 16.60 4.48 -4.69
C ALA A 226 17.09 3.02 -4.55
N ALA A 227 18.08 2.62 -5.38
CA ALA A 227 18.75 1.33 -5.23
C ALA A 227 19.45 1.18 -3.87
N GLY A 228 20.03 2.27 -3.36
CA GLY A 228 20.65 2.29 -2.03
C GLY A 228 19.63 2.20 -0.90
N ALA A 229 18.57 3.00 -0.98
CA ALA A 229 17.52 3.07 0.04
C ALA A 229 16.84 1.72 0.25
N LEU A 230 16.63 0.95 -0.83
CA LEU A 230 15.86 -0.30 -0.82
C LEU A 230 16.71 -1.55 -0.98
N ALA A 231 18.04 -1.40 -0.87
CA ALA A 231 18.98 -2.49 -1.06
C ALA A 231 18.67 -3.71 -0.16
N GLN A 232 18.06 -3.51 1.01
CA GLN A 232 17.71 -4.54 1.97
C GLN A 232 16.38 -5.25 1.71
N ASP A 233 15.51 -4.65 0.89
CA ASP A 233 14.12 -5.07 0.76
C ASP A 233 13.82 -5.75 -0.58
N ILE A 234 14.60 -5.47 -1.63
CA ILE A 234 14.37 -5.97 -2.99
C ILE A 234 15.64 -6.51 -3.67
N LYS A 235 15.46 -7.31 -4.73
CA LYS A 235 16.51 -7.62 -5.70
C LYS A 235 16.36 -6.70 -6.90
N ILE A 236 17.46 -6.13 -7.40
CA ILE A 236 17.41 -5.09 -8.44
C ILE A 236 18.26 -5.49 -9.64
N GLY A 237 17.70 -5.27 -10.83
CA GLY A 237 18.40 -5.32 -12.12
C GLY A 237 18.13 -4.07 -12.95
N ILE A 238 18.93 -3.84 -13.99
CA ILE A 238 18.77 -2.75 -14.95
C ILE A 238 18.75 -3.33 -16.37
N ALA A 239 17.74 -2.95 -17.14
CA ALA A 239 17.67 -3.17 -18.57
C ALA A 239 17.54 -1.83 -19.31
N THR A 240 17.88 -1.83 -20.60
CA THR A 240 17.78 -0.66 -21.47
C THR A 240 17.20 -1.03 -22.81
N VAL A 241 16.47 -0.12 -23.45
CA VAL A 241 16.08 -0.28 -24.86
C VAL A 241 17.31 -0.34 -25.76
N GLY A 242 17.26 -1.17 -26.79
CA GLY A 242 18.28 -1.37 -27.80
C GLY A 242 18.32 -0.28 -28.88
N PRO A 243 19.45 -0.11 -29.58
CA PRO A 243 19.49 0.73 -30.78
C PRO A 243 18.64 0.11 -31.90
N ASN A 244 17.97 0.94 -32.69
CA ASN A 244 17.33 0.58 -33.97
C ASN A 244 16.36 -0.62 -33.89
N ASN A 245 15.48 -0.68 -32.88
CA ASN A 245 14.52 -1.76 -32.69
C ASN A 245 15.18 -3.15 -32.56
N ALA A 246 16.30 -3.18 -31.83
CA ALA A 246 16.97 -4.42 -31.44
C ALA A 246 16.56 -4.86 -30.03
N GLY A 247 15.28 -4.70 -29.66
CA GLY A 247 14.74 -5.21 -28.41
C GLY A 247 15.35 -4.64 -27.13
N GLY A 248 15.23 -5.40 -26.03
CA GLY A 248 15.67 -5.03 -24.68
C GLY A 248 17.01 -5.66 -24.33
N TYR A 249 17.89 -4.87 -23.72
CA TYR A 249 19.19 -5.34 -23.24
C TYR A 249 19.28 -5.29 -21.72
N VAL A 250 19.50 -6.44 -21.09
CA VAL A 250 19.90 -6.52 -19.68
C VAL A 250 21.32 -5.97 -19.52
N ARG A 251 21.48 -4.95 -18.68
CA ARG A 251 22.78 -4.33 -18.34
C ARG A 251 23.28 -4.79 -16.99
N ALA A 252 22.36 -5.04 -16.06
CA ALA A 252 22.59 -5.67 -14.78
C ALA A 252 21.47 -6.68 -14.52
N GLU A 253 21.84 -7.93 -14.26
CA GLU A 253 20.88 -8.96 -13.84
C GLU A 253 20.28 -8.63 -12.48
N VAL A 254 19.04 -9.05 -12.26
CA VAL A 254 18.33 -8.94 -10.98
C VAL A 254 19.09 -9.75 -9.93
N LYS A 255 19.72 -9.06 -8.98
CA LYS A 255 20.51 -9.68 -7.91
C LYS A 255 20.17 -9.06 -6.56
N ASP A 256 20.40 -9.83 -5.51
CA ASP A 256 20.37 -9.30 -4.14
C ASP A 256 21.56 -8.34 -3.97
N VAL A 257 21.24 -7.08 -3.66
CA VAL A 257 22.22 -6.00 -3.46
C VAL A 257 22.32 -5.58 -1.99
N SER A 258 21.75 -6.36 -1.07
CA SER A 258 21.76 -6.04 0.36
C SER A 258 23.17 -6.06 0.94
N PRO A 259 23.58 -5.03 1.69
CA PRO A 259 24.89 -5.02 2.33
C PRO A 259 24.96 -5.95 3.56
N VAL A 260 23.83 -6.47 4.02
CA VAL A 260 23.68 -7.39 5.15
C VAL A 260 22.79 -8.57 4.77
N MET A 261 23.00 -9.70 5.44
CA MET A 261 22.17 -10.91 5.32
C MET A 261 21.92 -11.50 6.71
N PHE A 262 20.82 -12.23 6.85
CA PHE A 262 20.52 -12.97 8.08
C PHE A 262 21.34 -14.26 8.12
N ASP A 263 22.08 -14.49 9.20
CA ASP A 263 22.78 -15.75 9.45
C ASP A 263 21.91 -16.65 10.37
N PRO A 264 21.31 -17.73 9.84
CA PRO A 264 20.47 -18.63 10.63
C PRO A 264 21.27 -19.42 11.68
N GLY A 265 22.59 -19.53 11.55
CA GLY A 265 23.45 -20.18 12.54
C GLY A 265 23.69 -19.34 13.80
N THR A 266 23.67 -18.00 13.66
CA THR A 266 23.89 -17.07 14.78
C THR A 266 22.63 -16.31 15.21
N GLY A 267 21.57 -16.34 14.40
CA GLY A 267 20.33 -15.60 14.64
C GLY A 267 20.51 -14.07 14.55
N THR A 268 21.53 -13.60 13.81
CA THR A 268 21.89 -12.19 13.72
C THR A 268 22.12 -11.73 12.28
N MET A 269 22.00 -10.43 12.04
CA MET A 269 22.40 -9.83 10.76
C MET A 269 23.93 -9.75 10.68
N VAL A 270 24.48 -10.30 9.61
CA VAL A 270 25.91 -10.29 9.30
C VAL A 270 26.16 -9.53 7.99
N PRO A 271 27.37 -9.00 7.75
CA PRO A 271 27.73 -8.41 6.46
C PRO A 271 27.53 -9.39 5.31
N ASN A 272 27.08 -8.90 4.15
CA ASN A 272 26.91 -9.67 2.93
C ASN A 272 27.91 -9.17 1.85
N PRO A 273 29.12 -9.75 1.75
CA PRO A 273 30.12 -9.32 0.78
C PRO A 273 29.65 -9.45 -0.67
N THR A 274 28.83 -10.46 -0.98
CA THR A 274 28.29 -10.69 -2.31
C THR A 274 27.28 -9.61 -2.68
N GLY A 275 26.38 -9.24 -1.76
CA GLY A 275 25.41 -8.16 -1.97
C GLY A 275 26.10 -6.80 -2.15
N ILE A 276 27.17 -6.53 -1.39
CA ILE A 276 28.00 -5.33 -1.57
C ILE A 276 28.62 -5.29 -2.98
N ALA A 277 29.22 -6.40 -3.43
CA ALA A 277 29.81 -6.49 -4.76
C ALA A 277 28.76 -6.32 -5.88
N ASN A 278 27.56 -6.89 -5.70
CA ASN A 278 26.44 -6.72 -6.62
C ASN A 278 25.99 -5.25 -6.68
N PHE A 279 25.91 -4.57 -5.54
CA PHE A 279 25.55 -3.14 -5.48
C PHE A 279 26.59 -2.25 -6.19
N ASP A 280 27.88 -2.54 -6.03
CA ASP A 280 28.95 -1.82 -6.71
C ASP A 280 28.89 -2.03 -8.24
N ALA A 281 28.61 -3.26 -8.68
CA ALA A 281 28.42 -3.59 -10.10
C ALA A 281 27.19 -2.88 -10.68
N LEU A 282 26.06 -2.89 -9.96
CA LEU A 282 24.84 -2.17 -10.32
C LEU A 282 25.10 -0.67 -10.46
N THR A 283 25.78 -0.07 -9.48
CA THR A 283 26.13 1.36 -9.49
C THR A 283 27.02 1.72 -10.67
N THR A 284 27.98 0.85 -11.02
CA THR A 284 28.83 1.00 -12.20
C THR A 284 28.01 0.99 -13.49
N VAL A 285 27.04 0.09 -13.60
CA VAL A 285 26.11 0.06 -14.74
C VAL A 285 25.30 1.34 -14.82
N ILE A 286 24.73 1.82 -13.71
CA ILE A 286 23.97 3.07 -13.68
C ILE A 286 24.84 4.26 -14.10
N ASN A 287 26.09 4.36 -13.61
CA ASN A 287 27.03 5.40 -14.02
C ASN A 287 27.26 5.44 -15.53
N ASN A 288 27.36 4.27 -16.14
CA ASN A 288 27.64 4.08 -17.56
C ASN A 288 26.39 4.11 -18.45
N LEU A 289 25.19 4.33 -17.89
CA LEU A 289 24.01 4.56 -18.71
C LEU A 289 24.24 5.76 -19.64
N GLY A 290 23.66 5.70 -20.83
CA GLY A 290 23.81 6.76 -21.81
C GLY A 290 22.66 6.69 -22.79
N PHE A 291 22.41 7.80 -23.47
CA PHE A 291 21.47 7.84 -24.57
C PHE A 291 22.17 7.52 -25.89
N ILE A 292 21.43 6.95 -26.82
CA ILE A 292 21.88 6.62 -28.17
C ILE A 292 21.53 7.83 -29.05
N SER A 293 22.54 8.65 -29.34
CA SER A 293 22.36 9.98 -29.97
C SER A 293 21.70 9.95 -31.36
N SER A 294 21.74 8.82 -32.07
CA SER A 294 21.08 8.62 -33.36
C SER A 294 19.68 7.98 -33.26
N ASN A 295 19.29 7.43 -32.11
CA ASN A 295 18.04 6.68 -31.97
C ASN A 295 16.90 7.57 -31.47
N THR A 296 15.88 7.79 -32.29
CA THR A 296 14.66 8.52 -31.89
C THR A 296 13.50 7.59 -31.53
N SER A 297 13.64 6.28 -31.71
CA SER A 297 12.60 5.30 -31.40
C SER A 297 12.66 4.90 -29.93
N MET A 298 11.50 4.65 -29.33
CA MET A 298 11.32 4.23 -27.94
C MET A 298 10.59 2.87 -27.91
N PRO A 299 11.22 1.78 -28.40
CA PRO A 299 10.56 0.48 -28.59
C PRO A 299 10.39 -0.26 -27.26
N MET A 300 9.55 0.29 -26.38
CA MET A 300 9.38 -0.23 -25.02
C MET A 300 8.65 -1.57 -25.00
N ASN A 301 7.71 -1.74 -25.91
CA ASN A 301 7.04 -3.01 -26.22
C ASN A 301 8.04 -4.13 -26.55
N GLU A 302 9.03 -3.88 -27.40
CA GLU A 302 10.05 -4.89 -27.74
C GLU A 302 10.94 -5.22 -26.54
N ALA A 303 11.29 -4.21 -25.75
CA ALA A 303 12.09 -4.41 -24.56
C ALA A 303 11.34 -5.20 -23.47
N LEU A 304 10.05 -4.93 -23.26
CA LEU A 304 9.19 -5.72 -22.37
C LEU A 304 9.06 -7.17 -22.84
N TYR A 305 8.93 -7.40 -24.14
CA TYR A 305 8.92 -8.75 -24.71
C TYR A 305 10.23 -9.50 -24.44
N ASP A 306 11.38 -8.84 -24.54
CA ASP A 306 12.65 -9.47 -24.16
C ASP A 306 12.80 -9.68 -22.64
N MET A 307 12.14 -8.85 -21.81
CA MET A 307 12.08 -9.08 -20.37
C MET A 307 11.26 -10.32 -20.01
N LEU A 308 10.23 -10.66 -20.78
CA LEU A 308 9.50 -11.94 -20.63
C LEU A 308 10.48 -13.11 -20.72
N HIS A 309 11.31 -13.15 -21.77
CA HIS A 309 12.31 -14.20 -21.95
C HIS A 309 13.40 -14.18 -20.88
N TYR A 310 13.79 -12.99 -20.40
CA TYR A 310 14.70 -12.87 -19.26
C TYR A 310 14.14 -13.52 -17.99
N TYR A 311 12.88 -13.25 -17.63
CA TYR A 311 12.24 -13.84 -16.47
C TYR A 311 12.00 -15.35 -16.62
N GLN A 312 11.91 -15.85 -17.86
CA GLN A 312 11.92 -17.29 -18.16
C GLN A 312 13.31 -17.93 -18.07
N GLY A 313 14.37 -17.14 -17.92
CA GLY A 313 15.75 -17.64 -18.03
C GLY A 313 16.10 -18.09 -19.45
N ASN A 314 15.29 -17.70 -20.44
CA ASN A 314 15.41 -18.10 -21.82
C ASN A 314 16.38 -17.19 -22.57
N ASN A 315 17.58 -17.71 -22.83
CA ASN A 315 18.62 -16.94 -23.49
C ASN A 315 18.71 -17.16 -25.00
N ASP A 316 17.74 -17.86 -25.61
CA ASP A 316 17.75 -18.14 -27.05
C ASP A 316 17.56 -16.86 -27.89
N SER A 317 18.60 -16.48 -28.65
CA SER A 317 18.58 -15.31 -29.53
C SER A 317 17.62 -15.44 -30.72
N THR A 318 17.06 -16.64 -30.98
CA THR A 318 16.06 -16.86 -32.03
C THR A 318 14.63 -16.56 -31.57
N GLN A 319 14.41 -16.50 -30.25
CA GLN A 319 13.10 -16.24 -29.66
C GLN A 319 12.96 -14.80 -29.13
N LYS A 320 14.09 -14.10 -28.99
CA LYS A 320 14.18 -12.70 -28.55
C LYS A 320 14.28 -11.74 -29.74
N LEU A 321 13.85 -10.50 -29.52
CA LEU A 321 14.01 -9.41 -30.50
C LEU A 321 15.42 -8.81 -30.45
N ALA A 322 16.10 -8.89 -29.30
CA ALA A 322 17.50 -8.49 -29.17
C ALA A 322 18.46 -9.35 -30.00
N SER A 323 19.07 -8.74 -31.02
CA SER A 323 19.94 -9.41 -32.00
C SER A 323 21.42 -9.59 -31.56
N GLY A 324 21.71 -9.54 -30.25
CA GLY A 324 23.07 -9.60 -29.68
C GLY A 324 23.43 -10.97 -29.07
N ALA A 325 24.72 -11.18 -28.77
CA ALA A 325 25.18 -12.34 -27.98
C ALA A 325 24.43 -12.40 -26.63
N ALA A 326 24.15 -13.61 -26.14
CA ALA A 326 23.61 -13.94 -24.81
C ALA A 326 23.66 -12.77 -23.81
N VAL A 327 22.56 -12.02 -23.69
CA VAL A 327 22.55 -10.71 -23.02
C VAL A 327 22.54 -10.85 -21.48
N PHE A 328 22.20 -12.03 -20.99
CA PHE A 328 22.16 -12.39 -19.58
C PHE A 328 22.51 -13.87 -19.40
N SER A 329 22.87 -14.28 -18.19
CA SER A 329 23.13 -15.67 -17.84
C SER A 329 21.85 -16.39 -17.40
N ALA A 330 21.73 -17.67 -17.74
CA ALA A 330 20.70 -18.57 -17.17
C ALA A 330 21.23 -19.13 -15.84
N PRO A 331 20.38 -19.41 -14.84
CA PRO A 331 18.91 -19.58 -14.88
C PRO A 331 18.10 -18.28 -14.73
N ALA A 332 16.76 -18.40 -14.77
CA ALA A 332 15.81 -17.33 -14.46
C ALA A 332 16.12 -16.67 -13.11
N PRO A 333 15.81 -15.36 -12.93
CA PRO A 333 16.03 -14.66 -11.67
C PRO A 333 15.04 -15.05 -10.54
N ILE A 334 14.12 -15.97 -10.84
CA ILE A 334 13.06 -16.41 -9.93
C ILE A 334 13.59 -17.60 -9.14
N ASP A 335 13.90 -17.38 -7.87
CA ASP A 335 14.45 -18.42 -6.99
C ASP A 335 13.34 -19.26 -6.34
N TYR A 336 12.14 -18.69 -6.18
CA TYR A 336 11.01 -19.32 -5.51
C TYR A 336 9.70 -19.07 -6.26
N ALA A 337 8.82 -20.06 -6.29
CA ALA A 337 7.54 -19.99 -7.01
C ALA A 337 6.60 -18.88 -6.53
N CYS A 338 6.65 -18.53 -5.23
CA CYS A 338 5.86 -17.44 -4.64
C CYS A 338 6.54 -16.06 -4.71
N GLN A 339 7.77 -15.97 -5.24
CA GLN A 339 8.52 -14.72 -5.34
C GLN A 339 7.86 -13.78 -6.35
N LYS A 340 7.60 -12.54 -5.92
CA LYS A 340 6.99 -11.52 -6.77
C LYS A 340 8.01 -10.90 -7.73
N ASN A 341 7.59 -10.64 -8.97
CA ASN A 341 8.43 -10.13 -10.03
C ASN A 341 7.81 -8.87 -10.64
N TYR A 342 8.63 -7.86 -10.89
CA TYR A 342 8.21 -6.54 -11.35
C TYR A 342 9.15 -6.03 -12.45
N VAL A 343 8.57 -5.38 -13.45
CA VAL A 343 9.30 -4.51 -14.38
C VAL A 343 8.85 -3.07 -14.14
N LEU A 344 9.80 -2.20 -13.83
CA LEU A 344 9.61 -0.76 -13.73
C LEU A 344 10.11 -0.09 -15.01
N VAL A 345 9.22 0.53 -15.76
CA VAL A 345 9.55 1.25 -17.00
C VAL A 345 9.78 2.73 -16.69
N LEU A 346 10.96 3.25 -17.02
CA LEU A 346 11.29 4.67 -16.97
C LEU A 346 11.42 5.20 -18.40
N THR A 347 10.49 6.04 -18.85
CA THR A 347 10.48 6.46 -20.25
C THR A 347 9.84 7.81 -20.50
N THR A 348 10.26 8.47 -21.58
CA THR A 348 9.63 9.69 -22.08
C THR A 348 8.43 9.42 -22.99
N GLY A 349 8.20 8.17 -23.39
CA GLY A 349 7.11 7.80 -24.29
C GLY A 349 7.27 6.38 -24.83
N SER A 350 6.33 5.95 -25.67
CA SER A 350 6.46 4.69 -26.41
C SER A 350 6.37 4.96 -27.91
N SER A 351 7.14 4.24 -28.72
CA SER A 351 6.97 4.26 -30.18
C SER A 351 5.87 3.30 -30.62
N THR A 352 5.27 3.55 -31.78
CA THR A 352 4.37 2.58 -32.44
C THR A 352 5.07 1.24 -32.67
N ALA A 353 4.31 0.15 -32.67
CA ALA A 353 4.86 -1.19 -32.87
C ALA A 353 5.61 -1.31 -34.20
N SER A 354 6.73 -2.01 -34.17
CA SER A 354 7.44 -2.45 -35.37
C SER A 354 6.78 -3.72 -35.93
N PRO A 355 6.96 -4.06 -37.22
CA PRO A 355 6.49 -5.34 -37.76
C PRO A 355 6.98 -6.56 -36.98
N GLN A 356 8.16 -6.45 -36.35
CA GLN A 356 8.73 -7.47 -35.48
C GLN A 356 7.91 -7.61 -34.19
N ALA A 357 7.59 -6.50 -33.53
CA ALA A 357 6.76 -6.48 -32.34
C ALA A 357 5.32 -6.96 -32.63
N GLU A 358 4.72 -6.52 -33.75
CA GLU A 358 3.40 -6.98 -34.19
C GLU A 358 3.36 -8.50 -34.39
N GLY A 359 4.41 -9.09 -34.95
CA GLY A 359 4.51 -10.54 -35.13
C GLY A 359 4.80 -11.33 -33.85
N ALA A 360 5.60 -10.77 -32.93
CA ALA A 360 6.04 -11.47 -31.72
C ALA A 360 5.07 -11.33 -30.54
N VAL A 361 4.52 -10.12 -30.35
CA VAL A 361 3.60 -9.79 -29.25
C VAL A 361 2.15 -9.97 -29.70
N GLY A 362 1.78 -9.52 -30.90
CA GLY A 362 0.39 -9.56 -31.37
C GLY A 362 -0.56 -8.59 -30.65
N ASP A 363 -1.85 -8.65 -30.97
CA ASP A 363 -2.94 -7.87 -30.35
C ASP A 363 -3.53 -8.69 -29.19
N GLN A 364 -3.15 -8.35 -27.96
CA GLN A 364 -3.47 -9.12 -26.75
C GLN A 364 -4.79 -8.65 -26.11
N ASP A 365 -5.20 -7.41 -26.31
CA ASP A 365 -6.44 -6.85 -25.75
C ASP A 365 -7.61 -6.78 -26.75
N GLY A 366 -7.35 -6.99 -28.04
CA GLY A 366 -8.36 -6.99 -29.10
C GLY A 366 -8.77 -5.60 -29.56
N ASN A 367 -7.97 -4.56 -29.27
CA ASN A 367 -8.25 -3.18 -29.63
C ASN A 367 -7.90 -2.85 -31.10
N GLY A 368 -7.29 -3.79 -31.83
CA GLY A 368 -6.87 -3.63 -33.23
C GLY A 368 -5.51 -2.96 -33.44
N LEU A 369 -4.75 -2.73 -32.37
CA LEU A 369 -3.42 -2.12 -32.36
C LEU A 369 -2.37 -3.13 -31.89
N ALA A 370 -2.07 -4.12 -32.74
CA ALA A 370 -1.12 -5.18 -32.37
C ALA A 370 0.27 -4.68 -31.95
N GLY A 371 0.86 -5.40 -30.99
CA GLY A 371 2.25 -5.32 -30.57
C GLY A 371 2.62 -4.04 -29.86
N ARG A 372 1.65 -3.35 -29.25
CA ARG A 372 1.85 -2.12 -28.48
C ARG A 372 2.39 -2.42 -27.08
N VAL A 373 2.69 -1.36 -26.32
CA VAL A 373 3.38 -1.51 -25.02
C VAL A 373 2.48 -2.10 -23.94
N ASP A 374 1.19 -1.78 -24.00
CA ASP A 374 0.09 -2.39 -23.25
C ASP A 374 -0.07 -3.88 -23.57
N ASP A 375 -0.03 -4.26 -24.86
CA ASP A 375 -0.04 -5.67 -25.27
C ASP A 375 1.14 -6.45 -24.69
N ALA A 376 2.35 -5.87 -24.77
CA ALA A 376 3.56 -6.49 -24.26
C ALA A 376 3.50 -6.67 -22.74
N ALA A 377 2.97 -5.68 -22.00
CA ALA A 377 2.77 -5.76 -20.56
C ALA A 377 1.72 -6.81 -20.17
N LYS A 378 0.62 -6.90 -20.92
CA LYS A 378 -0.40 -7.94 -20.73
C LYS A 378 0.18 -9.33 -20.95
N LEU A 379 0.89 -9.54 -22.06
CA LEU A 379 1.55 -10.81 -22.37
C LEU A 379 2.54 -11.20 -21.26
N LEU A 380 3.35 -10.24 -20.80
CA LEU A 380 4.31 -10.42 -19.71
C LEU A 380 3.61 -10.81 -18.39
N TYR A 381 2.43 -10.26 -18.10
CA TYR A 381 1.68 -10.58 -16.89
C TYR A 381 0.94 -11.93 -16.97
N GLU A 382 0.37 -12.27 -18.13
CA GLU A 382 -0.43 -13.49 -18.30
C GLU A 382 0.40 -14.75 -18.54
N THR A 383 1.64 -14.60 -19.00
CA THR A 383 2.57 -15.71 -19.24
C THR A 383 3.13 -16.26 -17.94
N ASP A 384 3.25 -17.58 -17.84
CA ASP A 384 3.97 -18.24 -16.75
C ASP A 384 5.48 -18.20 -17.01
N MET A 385 6.26 -17.70 -16.05
CA MET A 385 7.70 -17.57 -16.23
C MET A 385 8.48 -18.86 -15.93
N LEU A 386 7.91 -19.83 -15.20
CA LEU A 386 8.58 -21.10 -14.89
C LEU A 386 7.72 -22.33 -15.27
N PRO A 387 7.37 -22.51 -16.55
CA PRO A 387 6.47 -23.59 -16.97
C PRO A 387 7.06 -25.00 -16.73
N ASP A 388 8.39 -25.14 -16.80
CA ASP A 388 9.09 -26.44 -16.68
C ASP A 388 9.31 -26.90 -15.22
N VAL A 389 9.21 -25.98 -14.26
CA VAL A 389 9.34 -26.32 -12.82
C VAL A 389 8.06 -26.98 -12.29
N HIS A 390 6.92 -26.75 -12.95
CA HIS A 390 5.59 -27.17 -12.50
C HIS A 390 4.99 -28.35 -13.27
N GLY A 391 5.54 -28.73 -14.43
CA GLY A 391 4.89 -29.73 -15.29
C GLY A 391 3.40 -29.36 -15.55
N ALA A 392 2.52 -30.35 -15.67
CA ALA A 392 1.08 -30.09 -15.84
C ALA A 392 0.36 -29.65 -14.55
N ASP A 393 1.05 -29.58 -13.41
CA ASP A 393 0.46 -29.34 -12.09
C ASP A 393 0.65 -27.87 -11.67
N LYS A 394 -0.35 -27.03 -11.97
CA LYS A 394 -0.35 -25.57 -11.73
C LYS A 394 -0.70 -25.17 -10.28
N THR A 395 -0.47 -26.05 -9.31
CA THR A 395 -0.92 -25.90 -7.92
C THR A 395 -0.28 -24.71 -7.20
N GLU A 396 0.96 -24.33 -7.54
CA GLU A 396 1.65 -23.19 -6.91
C GLU A 396 1.30 -21.80 -7.51
N GLY A 397 0.54 -21.75 -8.61
CA GLY A 397 0.14 -20.50 -9.28
C GLY A 397 1.19 -19.96 -10.25
N TYR A 398 0.75 -19.07 -11.16
CA TYR A 398 1.60 -18.51 -12.21
C TYR A 398 2.67 -17.57 -11.65
N GLN A 399 3.92 -17.71 -12.09
CA GLN A 399 4.96 -16.72 -11.80
C GLN A 399 4.79 -15.53 -12.74
N ARG A 400 3.97 -14.56 -12.32
CA ARG A 400 3.65 -13.37 -13.12
C ARG A 400 4.65 -12.24 -12.90
N VAL A 401 4.76 -11.37 -13.88
CA VAL A 401 5.57 -10.15 -13.81
C VAL A 401 4.65 -8.94 -13.96
N GLN A 402 4.58 -8.09 -12.94
CA GLN A 402 3.79 -6.85 -12.97
C GLN A 402 4.58 -5.73 -13.64
N THR A 403 3.92 -4.87 -14.41
CA THR A 403 4.55 -3.75 -15.12
C THR A 403 4.05 -2.43 -14.55
N SER A 404 4.96 -1.63 -14.02
CA SER A 404 4.69 -0.26 -13.54
C SER A 404 5.45 0.75 -14.39
N VAL A 405 4.93 1.96 -14.55
CA VAL A 405 5.48 2.98 -15.46
C VAL A 405 5.67 4.31 -14.74
N ILE A 406 6.85 4.91 -14.89
CA ILE A 406 7.09 6.32 -14.58
C ILE A 406 7.37 7.04 -15.90
N GLN A 407 6.40 7.84 -16.34
CA GLN A 407 6.53 8.70 -17.50
C GLN A 407 7.33 9.95 -17.14
N LEU A 408 8.35 10.24 -17.95
CA LEU A 408 9.32 11.30 -17.70
C LEU A 408 9.02 12.51 -18.58
N MET A 409 8.70 13.63 -17.94
CA MET A 409 9.01 15.00 -18.41
C MET A 409 8.41 15.32 -19.79
N THR A 410 7.27 14.70 -20.07
CA THR A 410 6.53 14.77 -21.32
C THR A 410 5.05 14.91 -21.01
N SER A 411 4.25 15.33 -21.99
CA SER A 411 2.79 15.36 -21.83
C SER A 411 2.25 13.95 -21.68
N TYR A 412 1.27 13.78 -20.79
CA TYR A 412 0.60 12.50 -20.52
C TYR A 412 0.32 11.68 -21.78
N VAL A 413 0.78 10.42 -21.76
CA VAL A 413 0.55 9.43 -22.83
C VAL A 413 -0.40 8.37 -22.31
N GLN A 414 -1.62 8.34 -22.84
CA GLN A 414 -2.68 7.43 -22.41
C GLN A 414 -2.28 5.95 -22.48
N GLU A 415 -1.57 5.55 -23.54
CA GLU A 415 -1.13 4.16 -23.74
C GLU A 415 -0.20 3.65 -22.63
N LEU A 416 0.64 4.53 -22.07
CA LEU A 416 1.54 4.20 -20.96
C LEU A 416 0.80 4.01 -19.63
N ASP A 417 -0.31 4.72 -19.43
CA ASP A 417 -1.19 4.55 -18.28
C ASP A 417 -1.95 3.21 -18.38
N GLN A 418 -2.55 2.94 -19.55
CA GLN A 418 -3.23 1.68 -19.87
C GLN A 418 -2.32 0.45 -19.68
N THR A 419 -1.03 0.59 -19.98
CA THR A 419 -0.02 -0.46 -19.75
C THR A 419 -0.04 -1.01 -18.31
N THR A 420 -0.41 -0.18 -17.33
CA THR A 420 -0.38 -0.54 -15.90
C THR A 420 -1.74 -0.96 -15.32
N ASP A 421 -2.81 -0.87 -16.10
CA ASP A 421 -4.18 -1.06 -15.59
C ASP A 421 -4.49 -2.52 -15.17
N GLY A 422 -5.72 -2.75 -14.67
CA GLY A 422 -6.18 -4.05 -14.21
C GLY A 422 -6.27 -5.15 -15.29
N SER A 423 -6.29 -4.77 -16.57
CA SER A 423 -6.39 -5.66 -17.73
C SER A 423 -5.05 -5.94 -18.44
N HIS A 424 -4.01 -5.14 -18.18
CA HIS A 424 -2.69 -5.27 -18.80
C HIS A 424 -1.59 -5.66 -17.78
N GLY A 425 -0.70 -4.74 -17.42
CA GLY A 425 0.48 -5.00 -16.58
C GLY A 425 0.21 -4.98 -15.07
N ARG A 426 -0.96 -4.51 -14.62
CA ARG A 426 -1.39 -4.45 -13.21
C ARG A 426 -0.36 -3.86 -12.24
N GLY A 427 0.30 -2.78 -12.64
CA GLY A 427 1.26 -2.04 -11.81
C GLY A 427 0.75 -0.64 -11.46
N ASP A 428 1.68 0.23 -11.05
CA ASP A 428 1.41 1.63 -10.74
C ASP A 428 1.87 2.53 -11.92
N TYR A 429 1.12 3.60 -12.20
CA TYR A 429 1.51 4.66 -13.15
C TYR A 429 1.80 5.98 -12.43
N PHE A 430 2.90 6.63 -12.79
CA PHE A 430 3.23 7.98 -12.35
C PHE A 430 3.69 8.86 -13.52
N LEU A 431 3.27 10.11 -13.51
CA LEU A 431 3.79 11.15 -14.40
C LEU A 431 4.71 12.08 -13.60
N ALA A 432 6.00 12.11 -13.93
CA ALA A 432 6.99 12.95 -13.28
C ALA A 432 7.43 14.11 -14.18
N ASN A 433 7.08 15.33 -13.81
CA ASN A 433 7.37 16.55 -14.58
C ASN A 433 8.60 17.30 -14.10
N ASN A 434 9.21 16.87 -13.00
CA ASN A 434 10.45 17.41 -12.45
C ASN A 434 11.21 16.35 -11.64
N THR A 435 12.42 16.68 -11.21
CA THR A 435 13.33 15.75 -10.50
C THR A 435 12.79 15.31 -9.13
N GLU A 436 12.03 16.18 -8.45
CA GLU A 436 11.42 15.88 -7.14
C GLU A 436 10.29 14.87 -7.32
N GLU A 437 9.35 15.14 -8.24
CA GLU A 437 8.28 14.21 -8.62
C GLU A 437 8.83 12.87 -9.12
N LEU A 438 9.95 12.84 -9.83
CA LEU A 438 10.59 11.59 -10.26
C LEU A 438 11.16 10.81 -9.06
N THR A 439 11.76 11.50 -8.10
CA THR A 439 12.30 10.87 -6.89
C THR A 439 11.17 10.29 -6.05
N ASP A 440 10.09 11.06 -5.86
CA ASP A 440 8.92 10.64 -5.11
C ASP A 440 8.19 9.48 -5.81
N ALA A 441 7.99 9.57 -7.13
CA ALA A 441 7.37 8.50 -7.91
C ALA A 441 8.17 7.19 -7.79
N LEU A 442 9.49 7.25 -7.93
CA LEU A 442 10.34 6.06 -7.84
C LEU A 442 10.35 5.46 -6.43
N LEU A 443 10.47 6.27 -5.39
CA LEU A 443 10.46 5.80 -4.01
C LEU A 443 9.08 5.25 -3.61
N ASN A 444 7.99 5.92 -4.00
CA ASN A 444 6.64 5.46 -3.71
C ASN A 444 6.35 4.13 -4.39
N LEU A 445 6.63 4.03 -5.69
CA LEU A 445 6.43 2.80 -6.45
C LEU A 445 7.22 1.64 -5.85
N MET A 446 8.49 1.83 -5.52
CA MET A 446 9.28 0.75 -4.96
C MET A 446 8.90 0.42 -3.50
N ASN A 447 8.42 1.38 -2.71
CA ASN A 447 7.83 1.10 -1.40
C ASN A 447 6.51 0.31 -1.51
N ASN A 448 5.68 0.62 -2.52
CA ASN A 448 4.47 -0.12 -2.81
C ASN A 448 4.78 -1.57 -3.17
N ILE A 449 5.79 -1.80 -4.03
CA ILE A 449 6.29 -3.13 -4.37
C ILE A 449 6.68 -3.93 -3.12
N VAL A 450 7.41 -3.31 -2.18
CA VAL A 450 7.82 -3.97 -0.93
C VAL A 450 6.59 -4.33 -0.09
N ARG A 451 5.62 -3.42 0.06
CA ARG A 451 4.42 -3.63 0.86
C ARG A 451 3.46 -4.66 0.26
N GLU A 452 3.32 -4.69 -1.06
CA GLU A 452 2.47 -5.66 -1.76
C GLU A 452 3.02 -7.09 -1.71
N ALA A 453 4.34 -7.23 -1.54
CA ALA A 453 4.98 -8.52 -1.31
C ALA A 453 4.71 -9.06 0.11
N GLU A 454 4.23 -8.23 1.05
CA GLU A 454 3.98 -8.61 2.44
C GLU A 454 2.50 -8.99 2.68
N THR A 455 2.27 -10.21 3.15
CA THR A 455 0.99 -10.61 3.77
C THR A 455 1.07 -10.39 5.27
N ALA A 456 0.09 -9.70 5.84
CA ALA A 456 0.07 -9.39 7.27
C ALA A 456 -1.11 -10.09 7.99
N PHE A 457 -0.92 -10.32 9.29
CA PHE A 457 -1.78 -11.18 10.11
C PHE A 457 -2.49 -10.40 11.22
N VAL A 458 -3.70 -10.83 11.56
CA VAL A 458 -4.43 -10.36 12.75
C VAL A 458 -4.32 -11.38 13.88
N ALA A 459 -4.48 -10.93 15.12
CA ALA A 459 -4.44 -11.79 16.30
C ALA A 459 -5.37 -13.02 16.16
N PRO A 460 -4.82 -14.25 16.28
CA PRO A 460 -5.57 -15.46 16.03
C PRO A 460 -6.58 -15.76 17.16
N VAL A 461 -7.60 -16.57 16.85
CA VAL A 461 -8.63 -17.00 17.81
C VAL A 461 -8.72 -18.52 17.87
N VAL A 462 -8.70 -19.06 19.09
CA VAL A 462 -8.96 -20.48 19.39
C VAL A 462 -10.29 -20.56 20.14
N PRO A 463 -11.38 -21.06 19.52
CA PRO A 463 -12.66 -21.18 20.21
C PRO A 463 -12.66 -22.32 21.23
N ALA A 464 -13.64 -22.32 22.12
CA ALA A 464 -13.89 -23.47 23.00
C ALA A 464 -14.40 -24.68 22.18
N SER A 465 -14.12 -25.89 22.64
CA SER A 465 -14.54 -27.12 21.94
C SER A 465 -16.07 -27.22 21.79
N PRO A 466 -16.58 -27.65 20.61
CA PRO A 466 -18.01 -27.85 20.38
C PRO A 466 -18.61 -29.02 21.19
N GLU A 467 -17.75 -29.95 21.65
CA GLU A 467 -18.14 -31.08 22.51
C GLU A 467 -18.20 -30.66 23.99
N ASN A 468 -17.23 -29.84 24.40
CA ASN A 468 -17.08 -29.41 25.78
C ASN A 468 -16.47 -28.01 25.88
N ARG A 469 -17.28 -27.05 26.33
CA ARG A 469 -16.92 -25.63 26.45
C ARG A 469 -15.88 -25.31 27.54
N THR A 470 -15.38 -26.32 28.27
CA THR A 470 -14.28 -26.17 29.27
C THR A 470 -12.88 -26.43 28.72
N TYR A 471 -12.75 -26.93 27.49
CA TYR A 471 -11.46 -27.17 26.83
C TYR A 471 -11.26 -26.25 25.61
N SER A 472 -10.01 -25.84 25.35
CA SER A 472 -9.63 -25.18 24.10
C SER A 472 -9.92 -26.11 22.90
N GLY A 473 -10.51 -25.57 21.84
CA GLY A 473 -10.80 -26.28 20.62
C GLY A 473 -9.53 -26.64 19.84
N LYS A 474 -9.61 -27.67 18.99
CA LYS A 474 -8.52 -28.13 18.11
C LYS A 474 -8.38 -27.30 16.83
N ARG A 475 -8.94 -26.09 16.80
CA ARG A 475 -9.04 -25.23 15.62
C ARG A 475 -8.59 -23.81 15.96
N ILE A 476 -7.98 -23.15 15.00
CA ILE A 476 -7.56 -21.75 15.10
C ILE A 476 -8.03 -21.00 13.85
N TYR A 477 -8.50 -19.77 14.05
CA TYR A 477 -9.03 -18.90 13.01
C TYR A 477 -8.17 -17.66 12.94
N ILE A 478 -7.74 -17.31 11.73
CA ILE A 478 -6.74 -16.26 11.51
C ILE A 478 -7.25 -15.36 10.38
N GLY A 479 -7.38 -14.07 10.69
CA GLY A 479 -7.64 -13.03 9.71
C GLY A 479 -6.35 -12.58 9.04
N PHE A 480 -6.41 -12.39 7.73
CA PHE A 480 -5.32 -11.99 6.87
C PHE A 480 -5.70 -10.73 6.12
N PHE A 481 -4.70 -9.92 5.81
CA PHE A 481 -4.85 -8.82 4.89
C PHE A 481 -3.63 -8.66 3.98
N LYS A 482 -3.88 -8.09 2.80
CA LYS A 482 -2.87 -7.72 1.83
C LYS A 482 -3.07 -6.25 1.46
N PRO A 483 -2.16 -5.37 1.88
CA PRO A 483 -2.08 -4.00 1.37
C PRO A 483 -1.84 -4.00 -0.13
N ILE A 484 -2.56 -3.15 -0.85
CA ILE A 484 -2.37 -2.96 -2.30
C ILE A 484 -2.36 -1.47 -2.57
N SER A 485 -1.42 -1.02 -3.40
CA SER A 485 -1.34 0.37 -3.82
C SER A 485 -2.49 0.71 -4.76
N GLN A 486 -3.08 1.90 -4.56
CA GLN A 486 -4.14 2.47 -5.41
C GLN A 486 -5.37 1.56 -5.64
N LYS A 487 -5.53 0.52 -4.83
CA LYS A 487 -6.62 -0.46 -4.92
C LYS A 487 -7.15 -0.78 -3.52
N PRO A 488 -8.41 -1.26 -3.43
CA PRO A 488 -8.95 -1.79 -2.18
C PRO A 488 -8.06 -2.93 -1.66
N TRP A 489 -7.77 -2.92 -0.37
CA TRP A 489 -6.99 -3.98 0.25
C TRP A 489 -7.81 -5.26 0.33
N TYR A 490 -7.11 -6.39 0.23
CA TYR A 490 -7.75 -7.70 0.24
C TYR A 490 -7.66 -8.32 1.62
N GLY A 491 -8.70 -9.06 2.02
CA GLY A 491 -8.68 -9.84 3.25
C GLY A 491 -9.09 -11.28 3.05
N ASN A 492 -8.71 -12.11 4.03
CA ASN A 492 -9.13 -13.50 4.06
C ASN A 492 -9.24 -13.99 5.51
N LEU A 493 -10.16 -14.90 5.76
CA LEU A 493 -10.26 -15.61 7.03
C LEU A 493 -10.00 -17.09 6.76
N LYS A 494 -8.99 -17.62 7.43
CA LYS A 494 -8.59 -19.03 7.29
C LYS A 494 -8.73 -19.76 8.60
N LYS A 495 -8.95 -21.08 8.49
CA LYS A 495 -9.04 -22.01 9.61
C LYS A 495 -7.90 -23.02 9.50
N PHE A 496 -7.24 -23.30 10.61
CA PHE A 496 -6.18 -24.32 10.74
C PHE A 496 -6.43 -25.20 11.96
N GLY A 497 -5.70 -26.31 12.06
CA GLY A 497 -5.77 -27.21 13.21
C GLY A 497 -4.77 -26.81 14.30
N ILE A 498 -4.99 -27.30 15.52
CA ILE A 498 -4.01 -27.28 16.60
C ILE A 498 -3.78 -28.73 17.06
N ASN A 499 -2.51 -29.15 17.13
CA ASN A 499 -2.12 -30.48 17.60
C ASN A 499 -1.99 -30.52 19.15
N SER A 500 -1.59 -31.67 19.70
CA SER A 500 -1.42 -31.86 21.15
C SER A 500 -0.33 -30.98 21.77
N ASP A 501 0.64 -30.55 20.95
CA ASP A 501 1.80 -29.76 21.35
C ASP A 501 1.55 -28.25 21.20
N LEU A 502 0.29 -27.87 20.89
CA LEU A 502 -0.17 -26.49 20.67
C LEU A 502 0.43 -25.82 19.42
N GLU A 503 0.88 -26.62 18.46
CA GLU A 503 1.38 -26.14 17.16
C GLU A 503 0.24 -26.05 16.14
N ILE A 504 0.34 -25.08 15.23
CA ILE A 504 -0.63 -24.91 14.14
C ILE A 504 -0.34 -25.95 13.07
N VAL A 505 -1.34 -26.75 12.73
CA VAL A 505 -1.26 -27.80 11.70
C VAL A 505 -2.18 -27.50 10.53
N SER A 506 -1.82 -28.01 9.36
CA SER A 506 -2.62 -27.96 8.15
C SER A 506 -3.96 -28.70 8.34
N ALA A 507 -4.90 -28.52 7.41
CA ALA A 507 -6.20 -29.18 7.38
C ALA A 507 -6.11 -30.71 7.48
N ASN A 508 -5.02 -31.32 7.01
CA ASN A 508 -4.78 -32.76 7.15
C ASN A 508 -4.48 -33.22 8.60
N GLY A 509 -4.27 -32.27 9.51
CA GLY A 509 -4.06 -32.52 10.94
C GLY A 509 -2.68 -33.09 11.31
N VAL A 510 -1.78 -33.26 10.34
CA VAL A 510 -0.46 -33.89 10.54
C VAL A 510 0.67 -32.92 10.24
N ASP A 511 0.59 -32.22 9.10
CA ASP A 511 1.67 -31.34 8.66
C ASP A 511 1.63 -30.02 9.42
N LEU A 512 2.80 -29.53 9.83
CA LEU A 512 2.90 -28.21 10.44
C LEU A 512 2.52 -27.13 9.43
N ALA A 513 1.59 -26.27 9.81
CA ALA A 513 1.22 -25.12 9.02
C ALA A 513 2.26 -24.00 9.10
N THR A 514 3.14 -24.05 10.09
CA THR A 514 4.21 -23.07 10.32
C THR A 514 5.58 -23.73 10.32
N ASN A 515 6.57 -23.01 9.79
CA ASN A 515 7.98 -23.35 9.91
C ASN A 515 8.52 -22.99 11.29
N ASN A 516 9.74 -23.41 11.61
CA ASN A 516 10.40 -23.14 12.91
C ASN A 516 10.62 -21.65 13.21
N ASP A 517 10.58 -20.79 12.19
CA ASP A 517 10.69 -19.33 12.31
C ASP A 517 9.33 -18.64 12.50
N GLY A 518 8.24 -19.40 12.59
CA GLY A 518 6.87 -18.90 12.73
C GLY A 518 6.22 -18.46 11.42
N THR A 519 6.90 -18.54 10.28
CA THR A 519 6.30 -18.30 8.95
C THR A 519 5.37 -19.45 8.57
N PHE A 520 4.41 -19.21 7.69
CA PHE A 520 3.59 -20.30 7.17
C PHE A 520 4.39 -21.16 6.19
N ASN A 521 4.25 -22.48 6.32
CA ASN A 521 4.78 -23.44 5.37
C ASN A 521 4.02 -23.31 4.05
N ALA A 522 4.73 -23.14 2.93
CA ALA A 522 4.12 -22.93 1.61
C ALA A 522 3.20 -24.09 1.17
N GLY A 523 3.51 -25.33 1.59
CA GLY A 523 2.66 -26.49 1.33
C GLY A 523 1.46 -26.63 2.26
N ALA A 524 1.34 -25.80 3.30
CA ALA A 524 0.26 -25.89 4.25
C ALA A 524 -1.08 -25.53 3.59
N THR A 525 -2.08 -26.38 3.83
CA THR A 525 -3.45 -26.13 3.40
C THR A 525 -4.33 -25.73 4.59
N SER A 526 -5.11 -24.66 4.46
CA SER A 526 -6.15 -24.26 5.40
C SER A 526 -7.44 -25.04 5.15
N PHE A 527 -8.30 -25.14 6.16
CA PHE A 527 -9.64 -25.69 6.00
C PHE A 527 -10.45 -24.83 5.02
N TRP A 528 -11.50 -25.43 4.44
CA TRP A 528 -12.33 -24.84 3.37
C TRP A 528 -11.59 -24.64 2.05
N SER A 529 -10.49 -25.37 1.83
CA SER A 529 -9.82 -25.49 0.54
C SER A 529 -10.34 -26.72 -0.22
N ASP A 530 -10.58 -26.57 -1.52
CA ASP A 530 -11.02 -27.59 -2.48
C ASP A 530 -10.13 -27.53 -3.73
N ASN A 531 -9.46 -28.64 -4.03
CA ASN A 531 -8.55 -28.79 -5.16
C ASN A 531 -9.23 -28.72 -6.54
N ASN A 532 -10.56 -28.79 -6.60
CA ASN A 532 -11.32 -28.68 -7.85
C ASN A 532 -11.66 -27.23 -8.24
N ASN A 533 -11.21 -26.25 -7.45
CA ASN A 533 -11.51 -24.85 -7.68
C ASN A 533 -10.26 -23.98 -7.51
N GLN A 534 -9.95 -23.21 -8.56
CA GLN A 534 -8.78 -22.35 -8.67
C GLN A 534 -8.63 -21.35 -7.52
N TYR A 535 -9.72 -20.93 -6.87
CA TYR A 535 -9.68 -19.98 -5.77
C TYR A 535 -9.48 -20.66 -4.40
N THR A 536 -9.63 -21.98 -4.33
CA THR A 536 -9.59 -22.78 -3.10
C THR A 536 -8.53 -23.88 -3.16
N VAL A 537 -7.45 -23.68 -3.92
CA VAL A 537 -6.42 -24.70 -4.17
C VAL A 537 -5.69 -25.09 -2.87
N THR A 538 -5.26 -26.35 -2.77
CA THR A 538 -4.39 -26.85 -1.69
C THR A 538 -3.02 -26.14 -1.68
N GLY A 539 -2.42 -25.94 -0.52
CA GLY A 539 -1.20 -25.13 -0.37
C GLY A 539 -1.49 -23.63 -0.31
N ASP A 540 -2.69 -23.24 0.10
CA ASP A 540 -3.07 -21.83 0.20
C ASP A 540 -2.38 -21.09 1.36
N SER A 541 -1.86 -21.81 2.36
CA SER A 541 -0.92 -21.31 3.36
C SER A 541 -1.37 -19.96 3.96
N GLY A 542 -0.46 -19.00 4.10
CA GLY A 542 -0.76 -17.63 4.48
C GLY A 542 -1.23 -16.70 3.35
N ASP A 543 -1.43 -17.19 2.12
CA ASP A 543 -1.79 -16.35 0.98
C ASP A 543 -3.23 -15.83 1.09
N VAL A 544 -3.38 -14.50 1.14
CA VAL A 544 -4.67 -13.82 1.24
C VAL A 544 -5.58 -14.17 0.04
N GLN A 545 -5.03 -14.33 -1.15
CA GLN A 545 -5.81 -14.49 -2.39
C GLN A 545 -6.16 -15.95 -2.72
N ARG A 546 -5.95 -16.87 -1.79
CA ARG A 546 -6.21 -18.31 -1.98
C ARG A 546 -6.85 -18.93 -0.73
N GLY A 547 -7.72 -19.91 -0.93
CA GLY A 547 -8.35 -20.68 0.14
C GLY A 547 -9.14 -19.83 1.13
N GLY A 548 -9.46 -20.41 2.29
CA GLY A 548 -10.26 -19.74 3.31
C GLY A 548 -11.64 -19.28 2.83
N VAL A 549 -12.29 -18.41 3.59
CA VAL A 549 -13.62 -17.88 3.24
C VAL A 549 -13.56 -16.96 2.02
N GLY A 550 -12.43 -16.28 1.77
CA GLY A 550 -12.25 -15.43 0.60
C GLY A 550 -12.26 -16.24 -0.69
N GLY A 551 -11.58 -17.39 -0.71
CA GLY A 551 -11.65 -18.35 -1.81
C GLY A 551 -13.06 -18.90 -2.01
N GLN A 552 -13.80 -19.20 -0.93
CA GLN A 552 -15.21 -19.62 -1.00
C GLN A 552 -16.14 -18.54 -1.56
N LEU A 553 -15.91 -17.27 -1.22
CA LEU A 553 -16.62 -16.13 -1.82
C LEU A 553 -16.32 -16.00 -3.31
N MET A 554 -15.06 -16.16 -3.72
CA MET A 554 -14.67 -16.17 -5.13
C MET A 554 -15.28 -17.37 -5.89
N ALA A 555 -15.42 -18.53 -5.25
CA ALA A 555 -16.06 -19.72 -5.79
C ALA A 555 -17.57 -19.51 -6.07
N ARG A 556 -18.24 -18.70 -5.25
CA ARG A 556 -19.69 -18.54 -5.24
C ARG A 556 -20.21 -18.03 -6.59
N ASN A 557 -21.18 -18.72 -7.19
CA ASN A 557 -21.87 -18.20 -8.36
C ASN A 557 -22.87 -17.10 -7.94
N LEU A 558 -22.51 -15.83 -8.16
CA LEU A 558 -23.32 -14.68 -7.74
C LEU A 558 -24.67 -14.57 -8.49
N ALA A 559 -24.80 -15.17 -9.66
CA ALA A 559 -26.04 -15.15 -10.43
C ALA A 559 -27.09 -16.12 -9.87
N THR A 560 -26.67 -17.34 -9.47
CA THR A 560 -27.58 -18.36 -8.93
C THR A 560 -27.67 -18.34 -7.41
N ALA A 561 -26.64 -17.84 -6.73
CA ALA A 561 -26.56 -17.72 -5.29
C ALA A 561 -26.02 -16.32 -4.92
N PRO A 562 -26.80 -15.25 -5.10
CA PRO A 562 -26.36 -13.90 -4.75
C PRO A 562 -26.01 -13.78 -3.26
N ARG A 563 -25.12 -12.84 -2.92
CA ARG A 563 -24.77 -12.53 -1.53
C ARG A 563 -25.98 -11.91 -0.81
N LYS A 564 -26.19 -12.30 0.45
CA LYS A 564 -27.25 -11.76 1.31
C LYS A 564 -26.67 -10.59 2.11
N ILE A 565 -26.64 -9.41 1.51
CA ILE A 565 -26.09 -8.20 2.13
C ILE A 565 -27.25 -7.36 2.64
N TRP A 566 -27.24 -7.05 3.93
CA TRP A 566 -28.32 -6.34 4.61
C TRP A 566 -27.83 -5.02 5.19
N THR A 567 -28.70 -4.04 5.23
CA THR A 567 -28.52 -2.79 5.99
C THR A 567 -29.84 -2.41 6.63
N TRP A 568 -29.83 -1.43 7.55
CA TRP A 568 -31.08 -0.91 8.12
C TRP A 568 -31.45 0.42 7.47
N THR A 569 -32.64 0.50 6.87
CA THR A 569 -33.07 1.67 6.09
C THR A 569 -33.81 2.74 6.90
N GLY A 570 -33.93 2.59 8.23
CA GLY A 570 -34.60 3.56 9.10
C GLY A 570 -36.03 3.18 9.51
N ASN A 571 -36.60 2.12 8.93
CA ASN A 571 -37.97 1.71 9.22
C ASN A 571 -38.05 0.87 10.50
N ALA A 572 -38.60 1.45 11.57
CA ALA A 572 -38.75 0.78 12.87
C ALA A 572 -39.70 -0.42 12.85
N ALA A 573 -40.57 -0.55 11.83
CA ALA A 573 -41.41 -1.74 11.63
C ALA A 573 -40.68 -2.89 10.93
N LYS A 574 -39.47 -2.64 10.40
CA LYS A 574 -38.65 -3.59 9.62
C LYS A 574 -37.30 -3.85 10.29
N MET A 575 -37.36 -4.26 11.54
CA MET A 575 -36.15 -4.57 12.32
C MET A 575 -35.56 -5.94 11.99
N ASN A 576 -36.30 -6.84 11.34
CA ASN A 576 -35.73 -8.10 10.89
C ASN A 576 -34.81 -7.81 9.71
N MET A 577 -33.55 -8.23 9.78
CA MET A 577 -32.62 -7.91 8.69
C MET A 577 -33.05 -8.56 7.38
N THR A 578 -33.74 -9.70 7.43
CA THR A 578 -34.27 -10.43 6.27
C THR A 578 -35.51 -9.78 5.64
N ASP A 579 -36.02 -8.67 6.18
CA ASP A 579 -37.07 -7.89 5.52
C ASP A 579 -36.54 -7.36 4.18
N THR A 580 -37.35 -7.44 3.12
CA THR A 580 -36.94 -7.07 1.76
C THR A 580 -36.49 -5.61 1.62
N GLU A 581 -37.02 -4.71 2.46
CA GLU A 581 -36.60 -3.30 2.54
C GLU A 581 -35.16 -3.10 3.02
N ASN A 582 -34.58 -4.09 3.71
CA ASN A 582 -33.24 -4.04 4.27
C ASN A 582 -32.19 -4.67 3.33
N LEU A 583 -32.60 -5.30 2.22
CA LEU A 583 -31.70 -5.94 1.28
C LEU A 583 -30.91 -4.89 0.47
N VAL A 584 -29.59 -5.02 0.43
CA VAL A 584 -28.73 -4.22 -0.47
C VAL A 584 -28.79 -4.85 -1.86
N ALA A 585 -29.73 -4.37 -2.67
CA ALA A 585 -29.96 -4.84 -4.03
C ALA A 585 -30.46 -3.73 -4.95
N LEU A 586 -30.19 -3.88 -6.25
CA LEU A 586 -30.56 -2.89 -7.27
C LEU A 586 -32.05 -2.52 -7.22
N GLY A 587 -32.92 -3.54 -7.07
CA GLY A 587 -34.37 -3.40 -7.01
C GLY A 587 -34.93 -2.82 -5.70
N ASN A 588 -34.12 -2.59 -4.67
CA ASN A 588 -34.61 -2.01 -3.42
C ASN A 588 -34.67 -0.48 -3.50
N ALA A 589 -35.86 0.05 -3.78
CA ALA A 589 -36.10 1.49 -3.87
C ALA A 589 -35.89 2.26 -2.54
N ASN A 590 -35.93 1.57 -1.39
CA ASN A 590 -35.71 2.21 -0.08
C ASN A 590 -34.25 2.56 0.16
N LEU A 591 -33.31 1.85 -0.49
CA LEU A 591 -31.91 2.22 -0.49
C LEU A 591 -31.70 3.32 -1.53
N THR A 592 -31.72 4.59 -1.13
CA THR A 592 -31.68 5.75 -2.04
C THR A 592 -30.26 6.23 -2.35
N SER A 593 -30.07 6.98 -3.44
CA SER A 593 -28.78 7.61 -3.77
C SER A 593 -28.30 8.57 -2.66
N ALA A 594 -29.23 9.25 -1.98
CA ALA A 594 -28.91 10.13 -0.86
C ALA A 594 -28.34 9.38 0.36
N MET A 595 -28.80 8.15 0.62
CA MET A 595 -28.25 7.34 1.71
C MET A 595 -26.82 6.86 1.43
N LEU A 596 -26.47 6.69 0.16
CA LEU A 596 -25.12 6.30 -0.27
C LEU A 596 -24.22 7.51 -0.58
N ASP A 597 -24.76 8.74 -0.48
CA ASP A 597 -24.09 9.99 -0.82
C ASP A 597 -23.45 9.98 -2.24
N VAL A 598 -24.19 9.43 -3.20
CA VAL A 598 -23.83 9.35 -4.63
C VAL A 598 -24.69 10.28 -5.47
N ALA A 599 -24.15 10.74 -6.60
CA ALA A 599 -24.74 11.80 -7.41
C ALA A 599 -26.13 11.45 -7.98
N ASP A 600 -26.33 10.20 -8.43
CA ASP A 600 -27.56 9.79 -9.11
C ASP A 600 -27.86 8.29 -8.98
N ALA A 601 -28.90 7.82 -9.69
CA ALA A 601 -29.33 6.42 -9.70
C ALA A 601 -28.37 5.49 -10.45
N THR A 602 -27.58 6.01 -11.39
CA THR A 602 -26.58 5.27 -12.14
C THR A 602 -25.42 4.92 -11.22
N GLU A 603 -24.86 5.91 -10.52
CA GLU A 603 -23.77 5.69 -9.56
C GLU A 603 -24.20 4.81 -8.39
N ARG A 604 -25.44 4.97 -7.91
CA ARG A 604 -26.05 4.05 -6.95
C ARG A 604 -26.02 2.60 -7.46
N SER A 605 -26.36 2.39 -8.72
CA SER A 605 -26.44 1.03 -9.29
C SER A 605 -25.04 0.41 -9.41
N LYS A 606 -24.04 1.18 -9.85
CA LYS A 606 -22.64 0.74 -9.89
C LYS A 606 -22.12 0.36 -8.51
N LEU A 607 -22.35 1.21 -7.50
CA LEU A 607 -21.93 0.94 -6.13
C LEU A 607 -22.62 -0.30 -5.55
N ILE A 608 -23.92 -0.48 -5.77
CA ILE A 608 -24.62 -1.70 -5.31
C ILE A 608 -24.05 -2.96 -5.98
N LYS A 609 -23.79 -2.93 -7.29
CA LYS A 609 -23.12 -4.05 -7.99
C LYS A 609 -21.75 -4.35 -7.37
N TYR A 610 -20.97 -3.30 -7.10
CA TYR A 610 -19.67 -3.40 -6.44
C TYR A 610 -19.76 -4.11 -5.08
N LEU A 611 -20.70 -3.69 -4.22
CA LEU A 611 -20.96 -4.32 -2.91
C LEU A 611 -21.36 -5.79 -3.06
N GLN A 612 -22.16 -6.12 -4.06
CA GLN A 612 -22.58 -7.49 -4.37
C GLN A 612 -21.43 -8.38 -4.87
N GLY A 613 -20.29 -7.80 -5.24
CA GLY A 613 -19.09 -8.50 -5.68
C GLY A 613 -18.85 -8.47 -7.19
N TYR A 614 -19.71 -7.76 -7.94
CA TYR A 614 -19.49 -7.51 -9.37
C TYR A 614 -18.54 -6.33 -9.57
N ASP A 615 -17.81 -6.30 -10.67
CA ASP A 615 -17.09 -5.08 -11.10
C ASP A 615 -18.08 -4.08 -11.72
N GLY A 616 -18.88 -3.45 -10.85
CA GLY A 616 -19.91 -2.50 -11.25
C GLY A 616 -19.38 -1.23 -11.94
N TYR A 617 -18.07 -1.00 -11.91
CA TYR A 617 -17.43 0.18 -12.50
C TYR A 617 -16.66 -0.12 -13.78
N ASN A 618 -16.57 -1.40 -14.18
CA ASN A 618 -15.96 -1.87 -15.43
C ASN A 618 -14.48 -1.43 -15.54
N ASP A 619 -13.70 -1.66 -14.48
CA ASP A 619 -12.30 -1.23 -14.43
C ASP A 619 -11.43 -1.99 -15.46
N GLY A 620 -11.93 -3.10 -16.01
CA GLY A 620 -11.28 -3.90 -17.06
C GLY A 620 -11.89 -3.80 -18.46
N GLY A 621 -12.86 -2.90 -18.69
CA GLY A 621 -13.48 -2.69 -20.01
C GLY A 621 -14.30 -3.87 -20.56
N ASN A 622 -14.53 -4.93 -19.77
CA ASN A 622 -15.08 -6.21 -20.18
C ASN A 622 -16.54 -6.45 -19.74
N GLY A 623 -17.19 -5.51 -19.04
CA GLY A 623 -18.60 -5.62 -18.65
C GLY A 623 -18.89 -4.97 -17.30
N ASP A 624 -20.06 -5.26 -16.73
CA ASP A 624 -20.35 -4.92 -15.32
C ASP A 624 -20.97 -6.11 -14.57
N THR A 625 -20.69 -7.33 -15.07
CA THR A 625 -21.31 -8.60 -14.67
C THR A 625 -20.30 -9.65 -14.23
N GLU A 626 -19.02 -9.38 -14.46
CA GLU A 626 -17.86 -10.10 -13.96
C GLU A 626 -17.63 -9.79 -12.48
N LYS A 627 -16.91 -10.68 -11.81
CA LYS A 627 -16.55 -10.50 -10.41
C LYS A 627 -15.38 -9.54 -10.28
N ARG A 628 -15.33 -8.82 -9.17
CA ARG A 628 -14.12 -8.11 -8.73
C ARG A 628 -12.97 -9.10 -8.54
N GLU A 629 -11.75 -8.59 -8.66
CA GLU A 629 -10.51 -9.38 -8.49
C GLU A 629 -10.47 -10.11 -7.13
N TRP A 630 -11.00 -9.48 -6.08
CA TRP A 630 -11.23 -10.11 -4.78
C TRP A 630 -12.46 -9.51 -4.09
N LEU A 631 -13.23 -10.37 -3.40
CA LEU A 631 -14.53 -9.98 -2.86
C LEU A 631 -14.49 -9.47 -1.41
N LEU A 632 -13.65 -10.07 -0.57
CA LEU A 632 -13.60 -9.79 0.87
C LEU A 632 -12.58 -8.68 1.17
N GLY A 633 -13.02 -7.65 1.90
CA GLY A 633 -12.12 -6.58 2.36
C GLY A 633 -11.12 -7.07 3.40
N ASP A 634 -10.06 -6.29 3.60
CA ASP A 634 -9.04 -6.57 4.61
C ASP A 634 -9.64 -6.71 6.02
N ILE A 635 -9.08 -7.67 6.76
CA ILE A 635 -9.32 -7.86 8.18
C ILE A 635 -8.07 -7.33 8.86
N LEU A 636 -8.13 -6.15 9.46
CA LEU A 636 -6.95 -5.47 10.01
C LEU A 636 -6.86 -5.61 11.54
N HIS A 637 -7.93 -5.26 12.26
CA HIS A 637 -7.96 -5.34 13.74
C HIS A 637 -9.08 -6.22 14.29
N SER A 638 -10.09 -6.54 13.49
CA SER A 638 -11.24 -7.31 13.95
C SER A 638 -10.85 -8.79 14.10
N LYS A 639 -10.86 -9.30 15.34
CA LYS A 639 -10.65 -10.74 15.59
C LYS A 639 -11.94 -11.52 15.29
N PRO A 640 -11.85 -12.72 14.71
CA PRO A 640 -13.03 -13.54 14.42
C PRO A 640 -13.71 -14.00 15.70
N LEU A 641 -15.03 -13.83 15.81
CA LEU A 641 -15.83 -14.34 16.92
C LEU A 641 -16.57 -15.61 16.48
N VAL A 642 -16.15 -16.74 17.02
CA VAL A 642 -16.77 -18.04 16.74
C VAL A 642 -17.84 -18.35 17.79
N VAL A 643 -19.05 -18.67 17.33
CA VAL A 643 -20.21 -18.96 18.17
C VAL A 643 -20.82 -20.30 17.76
N ASN A 644 -20.93 -21.21 18.73
CA ASN A 644 -21.55 -22.51 18.53
C ASN A 644 -23.00 -22.49 19.05
N TYR A 645 -23.96 -22.78 18.17
CA TYR A 645 -25.40 -22.83 18.49
C TYR A 645 -25.91 -24.23 18.81
N LYS A 646 -25.11 -25.27 18.52
CA LYS A 646 -25.49 -26.66 18.70
C LYS A 646 -24.26 -27.52 19.01
N ARG A 647 -24.36 -28.33 20.06
CA ARG A 647 -23.36 -29.35 20.39
C ARG A 647 -23.35 -30.45 19.34
N TYR A 648 -22.15 -30.90 18.97
CA TYR A 648 -21.95 -32.06 18.11
C TYR A 648 -20.63 -32.75 18.47
N VAL A 649 -20.50 -34.03 18.10
CA VAL A 649 -19.26 -34.80 18.25
C VAL A 649 -18.30 -34.39 17.14
N LEU A 650 -17.11 -33.91 17.49
CA LEU A 650 -16.09 -33.42 16.58
C LEU A 650 -15.43 -34.58 15.83
N THR A 651 -16.01 -34.91 14.68
CA THR A 651 -15.42 -35.75 13.64
C THR A 651 -15.32 -34.92 12.37
N GLU A 652 -14.42 -35.29 11.46
CA GLU A 652 -14.25 -34.58 10.18
C GLU A 652 -15.57 -34.50 9.39
N ALA A 653 -16.33 -35.60 9.35
CA ALA A 653 -17.64 -35.65 8.70
C ALA A 653 -18.66 -34.69 9.35
N ASN A 654 -18.76 -34.69 10.69
CA ASN A 654 -19.70 -33.80 11.38
C ASN A 654 -19.28 -32.33 11.34
N GLU A 655 -17.96 -32.06 11.37
CA GLU A 655 -17.42 -30.71 11.32
C GLU A 655 -17.71 -30.06 9.96
N SER A 656 -17.56 -30.81 8.87
CA SER A 656 -17.81 -30.34 7.50
C SER A 656 -19.29 -30.32 7.10
N ASP A 657 -20.19 -30.94 7.87
CA ASP A 657 -21.63 -31.00 7.55
C ASP A 657 -22.39 -29.78 8.13
N PRO A 658 -22.87 -28.85 7.29
CA PRO A 658 -23.61 -27.67 7.74
C PRO A 658 -24.97 -28.00 8.37
N ALA A 659 -25.51 -29.21 8.21
CA ALA A 659 -26.72 -29.66 8.90
C ALA A 659 -26.45 -30.00 10.37
N ILE A 660 -25.23 -30.44 10.69
CA ILE A 660 -24.80 -30.84 12.04
C ILE A 660 -24.05 -29.69 12.72
N ASN A 661 -22.99 -29.18 12.09
CA ASN A 661 -22.17 -28.09 12.61
C ASN A 661 -22.89 -26.75 12.45
N LYS A 662 -23.57 -26.30 13.52
CA LYS A 662 -24.19 -24.96 13.62
C LYS A 662 -23.26 -23.96 14.29
N THR A 663 -21.99 -23.96 13.91
CA THR A 663 -21.00 -22.97 14.35
C THR A 663 -20.88 -21.88 13.29
N PHE A 664 -20.96 -20.63 13.74
CA PHE A 664 -20.90 -19.44 12.90
C PHE A 664 -19.77 -18.53 13.37
N ILE A 665 -19.18 -17.79 12.43
CA ILE A 665 -18.04 -16.92 12.66
C ILE A 665 -18.44 -15.50 12.25
N PHE A 666 -18.41 -14.58 13.20
CA PHE A 666 -18.67 -13.16 12.98
C PHE A 666 -17.36 -12.41 12.83
N GLN A 667 -17.21 -11.69 11.72
CA GLN A 667 -15.96 -11.04 11.34
C GLN A 667 -16.24 -9.66 10.77
N GLY A 668 -15.64 -8.62 11.34
CA GLY A 668 -15.64 -7.29 10.74
C GLY A 668 -14.58 -7.22 9.63
N ALA A 669 -14.91 -6.58 8.51
CA ALA A 669 -13.97 -6.30 7.43
C ALA A 669 -14.10 -4.86 6.92
N ASN A 670 -13.03 -4.37 6.31
CA ASN A 670 -12.95 -3.01 5.76
C ASN A 670 -13.57 -2.88 4.35
N ASP A 671 -14.38 -3.86 3.91
CA ASP A 671 -15.29 -3.72 2.77
C ASP A 671 -16.65 -3.10 3.16
N GLY A 672 -16.77 -2.60 4.40
CA GLY A 672 -18.00 -1.95 4.89
C GLY A 672 -18.86 -2.84 5.77
N MET A 673 -18.49 -4.12 5.94
CA MET A 673 -19.42 -5.15 6.40
C MET A 673 -18.95 -5.89 7.66
N LEU A 674 -19.93 -6.24 8.50
CA LEU A 674 -19.82 -7.36 9.43
C LEU A 674 -20.32 -8.62 8.71
N HIS A 675 -19.47 -9.60 8.53
CA HIS A 675 -19.79 -10.88 7.90
C HIS A 675 -20.16 -11.95 8.91
N CYS A 676 -21.01 -12.87 8.49
CA CYS A 676 -21.32 -14.12 9.17
C CYS A 676 -20.98 -15.29 8.23
N PHE A 677 -19.98 -16.08 8.62
CA PHE A 677 -19.54 -17.27 7.89
C PHE A 677 -19.96 -18.53 8.63
N ARG A 678 -20.22 -19.61 7.89
CA ARG A 678 -20.41 -20.94 8.47
C ARG A 678 -19.06 -21.62 8.67
N ASP A 679 -18.87 -22.22 9.83
CA ASP A 679 -17.64 -22.97 10.13
C ASP A 679 -17.52 -24.29 9.33
N ALA A 680 -18.65 -24.85 8.90
CA ALA A 680 -18.68 -26.16 8.25
C ALA A 680 -17.98 -26.15 6.88
N ASP A 681 -18.24 -25.11 6.08
CA ASP A 681 -17.84 -25.02 4.68
C ASP A 681 -17.17 -23.67 4.33
N GLY A 682 -17.04 -22.75 5.28
CA GLY A 682 -16.50 -21.41 5.04
C GLY A 682 -17.43 -20.50 4.24
N GLY A 683 -18.67 -20.92 3.99
CA GLY A 683 -19.63 -20.18 3.18
C GLY A 683 -20.20 -18.96 3.92
N GLU A 684 -20.28 -17.83 3.22
CA GLU A 684 -20.94 -16.62 3.72
C GLU A 684 -22.46 -16.82 3.81
N GLU A 685 -23.00 -16.72 5.03
CA GLU A 685 -24.43 -16.79 5.31
C GLU A 685 -25.10 -15.44 5.02
N TRP A 686 -24.51 -14.35 5.54
CA TRP A 686 -24.92 -12.97 5.28
C TRP A 686 -23.81 -11.97 5.64
N ALA A 687 -23.97 -10.73 5.18
CA ALA A 687 -23.17 -9.59 5.58
C ALA A 687 -24.09 -8.42 6.00
N PHE A 688 -23.66 -7.62 6.97
CA PHE A 688 -24.40 -6.47 7.47
C PHE A 688 -23.58 -5.19 7.33
N ILE A 689 -24.17 -4.17 6.70
CA ILE A 689 -23.62 -2.84 6.58
C ILE A 689 -24.29 -1.93 7.63
N PRO A 690 -23.54 -1.42 8.61
CA PRO A 690 -24.02 -0.39 9.52
C PRO A 690 -24.55 0.83 8.74
N PRO A 691 -25.75 1.35 9.08
CA PRO A 691 -26.39 2.41 8.30
C PRO A 691 -25.57 3.71 8.22
N ASP A 692 -24.76 4.01 9.24
CA ASP A 692 -23.89 5.19 9.27
C ASP A 692 -22.69 5.09 8.31
N LEU A 693 -22.38 3.89 7.82
CA LEU A 693 -21.32 3.68 6.84
C LEU A 693 -21.83 3.81 5.40
N LEU A 694 -23.15 3.80 5.16
CA LEU A 694 -23.73 3.88 3.80
C LEU A 694 -23.19 5.06 2.98
N PRO A 695 -23.10 6.30 3.50
CA PRO A 695 -22.53 7.43 2.75
C PRO A 695 -21.05 7.28 2.38
N ARG A 696 -20.33 6.43 3.13
CA ARG A 696 -18.87 6.23 2.99
C ARG A 696 -18.52 5.08 2.07
N LEU A 697 -19.48 4.23 1.67
CA LEU A 697 -19.22 3.09 0.81
C LEU A 697 -18.69 3.49 -0.57
N LYS A 698 -18.98 4.71 -1.03
CA LYS A 698 -18.39 5.25 -2.27
C LYS A 698 -16.85 5.34 -2.22
N ASN A 699 -16.28 5.44 -1.01
CA ASN A 699 -14.84 5.52 -0.79
C ASN A 699 -14.15 4.15 -0.82
N LEU A 700 -14.90 3.04 -0.98
CA LEU A 700 -14.31 1.69 -1.04
C LEU A 700 -13.32 1.50 -2.20
N ARG A 701 -13.38 2.38 -3.20
CA ARG A 701 -12.51 2.38 -4.38
C ARG A 701 -11.50 3.54 -4.38
N ASP A 702 -11.43 4.33 -3.31
CA ASP A 702 -10.46 5.42 -3.23
C ASP A 702 -9.03 4.86 -3.20
N THR A 703 -8.07 5.65 -3.67
CA THR A 703 -6.65 5.27 -3.70
C THR A 703 -6.03 5.16 -2.30
N ALA A 704 -6.64 5.82 -1.31
CA ALA A 704 -6.22 5.76 0.09
C ALA A 704 -7.11 4.78 0.87
N HIS A 705 -6.49 3.91 1.66
CA HIS A 705 -7.21 2.93 2.45
C HIS A 705 -8.21 3.58 3.42
N SER A 706 -9.46 3.10 3.38
CA SER A 706 -10.56 3.56 4.22
C SER A 706 -10.97 2.50 5.23
N TYR A 707 -11.08 2.89 6.49
CA TYR A 707 -11.54 2.02 7.57
C TYR A 707 -13.08 1.96 7.62
N PHE A 708 -13.62 0.78 7.91
CA PHE A 708 -15.06 0.54 8.07
C PHE A 708 -15.40 -0.29 9.32
N VAL A 709 -15.71 -1.58 9.19
CA VAL A 709 -16.10 -2.43 10.33
C VAL A 709 -14.88 -3.15 10.86
N ASP A 710 -14.14 -2.48 11.74
CA ASP A 710 -12.83 -2.96 12.18
C ASP A 710 -12.81 -3.37 13.67
N GLY A 711 -13.90 -3.14 14.40
CA GLY A 711 -14.02 -3.57 15.79
C GLY A 711 -14.16 -5.09 15.92
N THR A 712 -13.48 -5.68 16.91
CA THR A 712 -13.70 -7.09 17.28
C THR A 712 -15.11 -7.24 17.88
N PRO A 713 -15.98 -8.10 17.33
CA PRO A 713 -17.30 -8.36 17.89
C PRO A 713 -17.26 -9.09 19.23
N SER A 714 -18.30 -8.91 20.04
CA SER A 714 -18.55 -9.60 21.30
C SER A 714 -19.99 -10.15 21.32
N VAL A 715 -20.20 -11.33 21.90
CA VAL A 715 -21.54 -11.92 22.03
C VAL A 715 -21.91 -12.17 23.50
N TYR A 716 -23.17 -11.92 23.85
CA TYR A 716 -23.78 -12.44 25.07
C TYR A 716 -24.72 -13.58 24.70
N ILE A 717 -24.49 -14.76 25.28
CA ILE A 717 -25.35 -15.93 25.11
C ILE A 717 -26.08 -16.18 26.42
N HIS A 718 -27.40 -16.21 26.35
CA HIS A 718 -28.26 -16.74 27.40
C HIS A 718 -28.73 -18.12 26.98
N ASP A 719 -28.36 -19.11 27.79
CA ASP A 719 -28.81 -20.48 27.70
C ASP A 719 -29.63 -20.73 28.98
N ALA A 720 -30.95 -20.74 28.83
CA ALA A 720 -31.91 -20.77 29.93
C ALA A 720 -31.98 -22.16 30.57
N ASN A 721 -31.85 -23.21 29.76
CA ASN A 721 -31.96 -24.60 30.19
C ASN A 721 -30.58 -25.27 30.48
N ASN A 722 -29.48 -24.57 30.17
CA ASN A 722 -28.08 -25.01 30.31
C ASN A 722 -27.73 -26.27 29.50
N ASP A 723 -28.39 -26.50 28.37
CA ASP A 723 -28.15 -27.65 27.50
C ASP A 723 -27.00 -27.42 26.50
N GLY A 724 -26.45 -26.21 26.45
CA GLY A 724 -25.36 -25.80 25.58
C GLY A 724 -25.77 -25.58 24.12
N GLN A 725 -27.06 -25.53 23.83
CA GLN A 725 -27.63 -25.10 22.56
C GLN A 725 -28.17 -23.67 22.70
N VAL A 726 -28.48 -23.04 21.58
CA VAL A 726 -29.16 -21.73 21.57
C VAL A 726 -30.42 -21.90 20.75
N VAL A 727 -31.53 -22.15 21.44
CA VAL A 727 -32.84 -22.36 20.83
C VAL A 727 -33.83 -21.30 21.34
N PRO A 728 -34.28 -20.37 20.48
CA PRO A 728 -35.20 -19.31 20.92
C PRO A 728 -36.50 -19.80 21.57
N ALA A 729 -37.00 -20.98 21.16
CA ALA A 729 -38.20 -21.58 21.72
C ALA A 729 -38.04 -21.98 23.21
N ASP A 730 -36.80 -22.22 23.65
CA ASP A 730 -36.46 -22.60 25.03
C ASP A 730 -36.17 -21.37 25.91
N GLY A 731 -36.30 -20.16 25.35
CA GLY A 731 -35.96 -18.89 26.02
C GLY A 731 -34.49 -18.50 25.87
N ASP A 732 -33.70 -19.23 25.08
CA ASP A 732 -32.31 -18.89 24.80
C ASP A 732 -32.20 -17.73 23.82
N PHE A 733 -31.13 -16.95 23.95
CA PHE A 733 -30.85 -15.88 22.99
C PHE A 733 -29.36 -15.56 22.89
N ALA A 734 -28.96 -14.98 21.76
CA ALA A 734 -27.60 -14.53 21.51
C ALA A 734 -27.61 -13.10 20.97
N ILE A 735 -27.01 -12.16 21.70
CA ILE A 735 -26.87 -10.76 21.27
C ILE A 735 -25.43 -10.47 20.90
N LEU A 736 -25.22 -10.07 19.65
CA LEU A 736 -23.95 -9.65 19.11
C LEU A 736 -23.80 -8.13 19.22
N ILE A 737 -22.63 -7.66 19.65
CA ILE A 737 -22.27 -6.24 19.73
C ILE A 737 -20.91 -6.04 19.08
N PHE A 738 -20.80 -5.04 18.21
CA PHE A 738 -19.56 -4.72 17.54
C PHE A 738 -19.40 -3.20 17.37
N GLY A 739 -18.16 -2.75 17.25
CA GLY A 739 -17.79 -1.36 17.01
C GLY A 739 -17.16 -1.18 15.64
N LEU A 740 -16.93 0.07 15.26
CA LEU A 740 -16.31 0.45 13.99
C LEU A 740 -14.84 0.84 14.13
N ARG A 741 -14.32 1.01 15.37
CA ARG A 741 -13.03 1.66 15.64
C ARG A 741 -12.93 2.97 14.84
N ARG A 742 -11.88 3.11 14.02
CA ARG A 742 -11.61 4.26 13.16
C ARG A 742 -12.57 4.39 11.98
N GLY A 743 -13.26 3.32 11.59
CA GLY A 743 -14.25 3.38 10.52
C GLY A 743 -15.49 4.20 10.89
N GLY A 744 -15.69 4.50 12.17
CA GLY A 744 -16.69 5.46 12.63
C GLY A 744 -16.19 6.91 12.76
N GLY A 745 -14.88 7.13 12.68
CA GLY A 745 -14.26 8.43 12.90
C GLY A 745 -14.45 9.39 11.73
N LEU A 746 -14.46 10.70 12.05
CA LEU A 746 -14.43 11.79 11.08
C LEU A 746 -13.14 12.59 11.26
N GLN A 747 -12.61 13.14 10.16
CA GLN A 747 -11.51 14.12 10.20
C GLN A 747 -11.98 15.53 10.58
N SER A 748 -13.31 15.75 10.67
CA SER A 748 -13.89 17.04 11.00
C SER A 748 -13.93 17.28 12.51
N LEU A 749 -13.41 18.44 12.92
CA LEU A 749 -13.50 18.96 14.30
C LEU A 749 -14.92 19.33 14.75
N SER A 750 -15.92 19.25 13.86
CA SER A 750 -17.30 19.60 14.23
C SER A 750 -17.92 18.58 15.19
N GLU A 751 -18.46 19.06 16.32
CA GLU A 751 -19.10 18.24 17.37
C GLU A 751 -20.44 17.61 16.93
N ALA A 752 -20.97 17.99 15.76
CA ALA A 752 -22.33 17.66 15.33
C ALA A 752 -22.47 16.36 14.52
N GLY A 753 -21.38 15.72 14.09
CA GLY A 753 -21.38 14.52 13.23
C GLY A 753 -21.31 13.19 14.00
N PHE A 754 -21.61 12.08 13.32
CA PHE A 754 -21.36 10.74 13.86
C PHE A 754 -19.86 10.52 14.06
N ARG A 755 -19.43 10.14 15.27
CA ARG A 755 -18.02 9.89 15.64
C ARG A 755 -17.71 8.43 15.94
N GLY A 756 -18.53 7.52 15.44
CA GLY A 756 -18.47 6.10 15.73
C GLY A 756 -19.55 5.64 16.68
N GLY A 757 -19.73 4.33 16.77
CA GLY A 757 -20.77 3.73 17.58
C GLY A 757 -20.65 2.22 17.71
N PHE A 758 -21.36 1.68 18.69
CA PHE A 758 -21.57 0.25 18.87
C PHE A 758 -22.94 -0.13 18.33
N TYR A 759 -22.99 -1.19 17.55
CA TYR A 759 -24.21 -1.75 16.97
C TYR A 759 -24.54 -3.07 17.65
N ALA A 760 -25.82 -3.34 17.83
CA ALA A 760 -26.32 -4.56 18.43
C ALA A 760 -27.25 -5.31 17.48
N LEU A 761 -26.99 -6.61 17.30
CA LEU A 761 -27.80 -7.54 16.52
C LEU A 761 -28.26 -8.69 17.41
N ASP A 762 -29.52 -9.08 17.27
CA ASP A 762 -30.00 -10.34 17.80
C ASP A 762 -29.67 -11.42 16.76
N VAL A 763 -28.76 -12.30 17.14
CA VAL A 763 -28.28 -13.42 16.34
C VAL A 763 -28.70 -14.75 16.94
N SER A 764 -29.77 -14.79 17.75
CA SER A 764 -30.29 -16.03 18.35
C SER A 764 -30.64 -17.06 17.28
N ASN A 765 -31.14 -16.61 16.14
CA ASN A 765 -31.17 -17.38 14.90
C ASN A 765 -30.15 -16.79 13.91
N PRO A 766 -28.99 -17.44 13.70
CA PRO A 766 -27.94 -16.91 12.84
C PRO A 766 -28.33 -16.86 11.36
N ALA A 767 -29.39 -17.55 10.91
CA ALA A 767 -29.90 -17.45 9.54
C ALA A 767 -30.90 -16.30 9.33
N ALA A 768 -31.45 -15.74 10.42
CA ALA A 768 -32.43 -14.66 10.39
C ALA A 768 -32.14 -13.64 11.50
N PRO A 769 -31.02 -12.91 11.42
CA PRO A 769 -30.65 -11.93 12.44
C PRO A 769 -31.62 -10.74 12.44
N LYS A 770 -31.70 -10.05 13.58
CA LYS A 770 -32.53 -8.87 13.77
C LYS A 770 -31.69 -7.70 14.23
N TYR A 771 -31.87 -6.55 13.57
CA TYR A 771 -31.25 -5.30 14.00
C TYR A 771 -31.93 -4.82 15.27
N ILE A 772 -31.13 -4.56 16.31
CA ILE A 772 -31.69 -4.04 17.57
C ILE A 772 -31.49 -2.53 17.67
N GLY A 773 -30.30 -2.05 17.34
CA GLY A 773 -30.01 -0.62 17.41
C GLY A 773 -28.52 -0.31 17.45
N LYS A 774 -28.23 0.97 17.68
CA LYS A 774 -26.88 1.50 17.87
C LYS A 774 -26.82 2.46 19.05
N ILE A 775 -25.62 2.61 19.60
CA ILE A 775 -25.28 3.69 20.54
C ILE A 775 -24.07 4.43 19.98
N SER A 776 -24.18 5.75 19.91
CA SER A 776 -23.13 6.66 19.42
C SER A 776 -23.11 7.95 20.24
N ASN A 777 -22.24 8.87 19.84
CA ASN A 777 -22.20 10.24 20.36
C ASN A 777 -23.53 11.00 20.19
N LEU A 778 -24.38 10.57 19.25
CA LEU A 778 -25.70 11.17 19.01
C LEU A 778 -26.79 10.58 19.92
N SER A 779 -26.48 9.54 20.70
CA SER A 779 -27.42 8.96 21.66
C SER A 779 -27.48 9.79 22.95
N ALA A 780 -28.66 9.88 23.56
CA ALA A 780 -28.86 10.62 24.80
C ALA A 780 -27.90 10.12 25.91
N ASN A 781 -27.20 11.04 26.58
CA ASN A 781 -26.16 10.79 27.61
C ASN A 781 -24.83 10.20 27.11
N PHE A 782 -24.67 10.00 25.80
CA PHE A 782 -23.47 9.43 25.19
C PHE A 782 -22.65 10.42 24.36
N GLY A 783 -22.90 11.73 24.46
CA GLY A 783 -22.20 12.78 23.69
C GLY A 783 -20.67 12.87 23.86
N GLU A 784 -20.08 12.10 24.78
CA GLU A 784 -18.63 11.98 24.96
C GLU A 784 -18.05 10.76 24.23
N MET A 785 -18.88 9.97 23.56
CA MET A 785 -18.41 8.84 22.77
C MET A 785 -17.70 9.31 21.49
N ALA A 786 -16.69 8.57 21.09
CA ALA A 786 -15.98 8.76 19.84
C ALA A 786 -15.62 7.39 19.23
N GLU A 787 -14.46 7.26 18.61
CA GLU A 787 -14.07 6.05 17.90
C GLU A 787 -14.02 4.84 18.85
N THR A 788 -14.59 3.72 18.41
CA THR A 788 -14.91 2.58 19.29
C THR A 788 -13.76 1.57 19.37
N TRP A 789 -12.61 1.99 19.92
CA TRP A 789 -11.41 1.16 20.06
C TRP A 789 -11.52 0.06 21.12
N ALA A 790 -12.38 0.27 22.13
CA ALA A 790 -12.60 -0.70 23.20
C ALA A 790 -13.48 -1.87 22.73
N GLN A 791 -13.00 -3.11 22.88
CA GLN A 791 -13.85 -4.28 22.70
C GLN A 791 -14.93 -4.32 23.82
N PRO A 792 -16.23 -4.43 23.49
CA PRO A 792 -17.28 -4.51 24.49
C PRO A 792 -17.11 -5.69 25.44
N ARG A 793 -17.16 -5.43 26.74
CA ARG A 793 -17.16 -6.47 27.79
C ARG A 793 -18.55 -6.61 28.40
N LEU A 794 -19.15 -7.78 28.25
CA LEU A 794 -20.54 -8.01 28.66
C LEU A 794 -20.59 -8.63 30.05
N ALA A 795 -21.36 -8.04 30.96
CA ALA A 795 -21.54 -8.58 32.30
C ALA A 795 -22.96 -8.35 32.85
N ARG A 796 -23.34 -9.20 33.81
CA ARG A 796 -24.56 -9.05 34.60
C ARG A 796 -24.32 -8.04 35.72
N VAL A 797 -25.14 -7.00 35.77
CA VAL A 797 -25.02 -5.92 36.76
C VAL A 797 -26.36 -5.73 37.48
N GLN A 798 -26.30 -5.54 38.79
CA GLN A 798 -27.46 -5.15 39.58
C GLN A 798 -27.70 -3.65 39.40
N VAL A 799 -28.79 -3.27 38.73
CA VAL A 799 -29.20 -1.87 38.51
C VAL A 799 -30.52 -1.64 39.24
N GLY A 800 -30.46 -1.02 40.42
CA GLY A 800 -31.59 -0.95 41.34
C GLY A 800 -31.99 -2.36 41.81
N SER A 801 -33.28 -2.71 41.71
CA SER A 801 -33.78 -4.05 42.06
C SER A 801 -33.66 -5.08 40.93
N GLN A 802 -33.27 -4.68 39.72
CA GLN A 802 -33.23 -5.55 38.54
C GLN A 802 -31.79 -5.95 38.18
N ARG A 803 -31.60 -7.21 37.77
CA ARG A 803 -30.34 -7.64 37.14
C ARG A 803 -30.44 -7.40 35.63
N LYS A 804 -29.47 -6.68 35.08
CA LYS A 804 -29.42 -6.31 33.66
C LYS A 804 -28.11 -6.79 33.03
N ILE A 805 -28.14 -7.09 31.75
CA ILE A 805 -26.91 -7.29 30.97
C ILE A 805 -26.42 -5.92 30.54
N VAL A 806 -25.15 -5.66 30.74
CA VAL A 806 -24.53 -4.37 30.44
C VAL A 806 -23.26 -4.62 29.65
N ALA A 807 -23.07 -3.84 28.59
CA ALA A 807 -21.80 -3.75 27.89
C ALA A 807 -20.97 -2.63 28.52
N PHE A 808 -19.79 -2.98 29.03
CA PHE A 808 -18.79 -2.04 29.49
C PHE A 808 -17.86 -1.70 28.32
N VAL A 809 -17.80 -0.42 28.00
CA VAL A 809 -16.97 0.13 26.93
C VAL A 809 -16.27 1.39 27.41
N GLY A 810 -15.08 1.65 26.88
CA GLY A 810 -14.46 2.97 26.97
C GLY A 810 -15.20 3.97 26.09
N ALA A 811 -15.17 5.26 26.45
CA ALA A 811 -15.79 6.32 25.65
C ALA A 811 -15.20 6.45 24.24
N GLY A 812 -13.98 5.96 24.01
CA GLY A 812 -13.35 5.92 22.69
C GLY A 812 -12.21 6.90 22.54
N TYR A 813 -11.70 7.00 21.32
CA TYR A 813 -10.64 7.93 20.91
C TYR A 813 -11.23 9.02 20.03
N ASP A 814 -10.83 10.27 20.25
CA ASP A 814 -11.26 11.39 19.41
C ASP A 814 -10.14 11.70 18.41
N THR A 815 -10.47 11.85 17.13
CA THR A 815 -9.49 12.13 16.06
C THR A 815 -8.81 13.50 16.25
N VAL A 816 -9.38 14.40 17.06
CA VAL A 816 -8.68 15.63 17.47
C VAL A 816 -7.37 15.32 18.19
N GLU A 817 -7.27 14.16 18.84
CA GLU A 817 -6.06 13.73 19.53
C GLU A 817 -4.92 13.43 18.56
N ASP A 818 -5.20 13.04 17.31
CA ASP A 818 -4.19 12.85 16.27
C ASP A 818 -3.49 14.17 15.92
N LEU A 819 -4.16 15.31 16.12
CA LEU A 819 -3.61 16.65 15.84
C LEU A 819 -2.63 17.13 16.92
N ARG A 820 -2.47 16.39 18.03
CA ARG A 820 -1.51 16.70 19.09
C ARG A 820 -0.22 15.92 18.87
N PHE A 821 0.72 16.50 18.13
CA PHE A 821 2.06 15.94 17.97
C PHE A 821 3.13 17.05 18.01
N GLY A 822 4.31 16.70 18.53
CA GLY A 822 5.44 17.58 18.79
C GLY A 822 5.10 18.87 19.56
N ASN A 823 5.37 20.05 18.98
CA ASN A 823 5.26 21.34 19.67
C ASN A 823 3.80 21.80 19.87
N THR A 824 2.82 21.14 19.21
CA THR A 824 1.40 21.49 19.27
C THR A 824 0.74 20.75 20.42
N GLN A 825 0.82 21.34 21.61
CA GLN A 825 0.35 20.75 22.88
C GLN A 825 -1.07 21.21 23.28
N THR A 826 -1.74 22.01 22.45
CA THR A 826 -3.08 22.56 22.74
C THR A 826 -4.11 22.09 21.72
N TYR A 827 -5.33 21.80 22.18
CA TYR A 827 -6.46 21.46 21.30
C TYR A 827 -6.76 22.61 20.32
N PRO A 828 -6.87 22.35 19.00
CA PRO A 828 -7.28 23.36 18.05
C PRO A 828 -8.72 23.81 18.32
N SER A 829 -8.97 25.12 18.35
CA SER A 829 -10.23 25.73 18.78
C SER A 829 -11.22 26.08 17.66
N GLY A 830 -11.05 25.53 16.45
CA GLY A 830 -11.84 25.91 15.28
C GLY A 830 -12.22 24.74 14.37
N ALA A 831 -13.33 24.86 13.64
CA ALA A 831 -13.90 23.87 12.72
C ALA A 831 -13.14 23.73 11.37
N THR A 832 -11.81 23.84 11.38
CA THR A 832 -10.98 23.68 10.18
C THR A 832 -10.34 22.30 10.20
N GLU A 833 -10.59 21.48 9.17
CA GLU A 833 -9.80 20.28 8.91
C GLU A 833 -8.35 20.73 8.71
N VAL A 834 -7.50 20.49 9.71
CA VAL A 834 -6.05 20.64 9.55
C VAL A 834 -5.56 19.28 9.08
N PRO A 835 -5.04 19.13 7.85
CA PRO A 835 -4.31 17.93 7.46
C PRO A 835 -3.18 17.74 8.46
N LEU A 836 -3.07 16.55 9.05
CA LEU A 836 -1.96 16.20 9.95
C LEU A 836 -0.63 16.64 9.30
N PRO A 837 0.07 17.65 9.85
CA PRO A 837 1.42 17.93 9.40
C PRO A 837 2.30 16.72 9.76
N SER A 838 3.00 16.18 8.79
CA SER A 838 4.03 15.18 9.02
C SER A 838 5.16 15.79 9.85
N GLY A 839 5.40 15.24 11.04
CA GLY A 839 6.63 15.43 11.79
C GLY A 839 6.63 16.64 12.73
N ALA A 840 6.56 16.37 14.03
CA ALA A 840 7.05 17.32 15.02
C ALA A 840 7.73 16.56 16.18
N PRO A 841 8.77 17.15 16.80
CA PRO A 841 9.74 16.46 17.66
C PRO A 841 9.25 16.25 19.09
N ASP A 842 9.67 15.14 19.70
CA ASP A 842 9.46 14.83 21.13
C ASP A 842 10.29 15.79 22.01
N SER A 843 9.61 16.74 22.66
CA SER A 843 10.12 17.40 23.86
C SER A 843 8.99 17.61 24.87
N PHE A 844 9.02 16.84 25.97
CA PHE A 844 8.02 16.91 27.03
C PHE A 844 8.33 18.06 28.01
N ILE A 845 7.50 19.09 28.03
CA ILE A 845 7.39 20.04 29.16
C ILE A 845 5.90 20.28 29.44
N SER A 846 5.39 19.80 30.57
CA SER A 846 3.99 20.01 30.98
C SER A 846 3.82 21.33 31.73
N GLY A 847 2.97 22.23 31.21
CA GLY A 847 2.50 23.39 31.95
C GLY A 847 1.24 23.99 31.32
N GLY A 848 0.09 23.90 32.00
CA GLY A 848 -1.05 24.80 31.75
C GLY A 848 -2.43 24.18 31.44
N SER A 849 -3.21 23.99 32.50
CA SER A 849 -4.63 24.37 32.69
C SER A 849 -5.63 24.45 31.51
N ASN A 850 -5.88 23.36 30.79
CA ASN A 850 -7.20 23.10 30.16
C ASN A 850 -7.52 21.61 30.27
N SER A 851 -8.42 21.28 31.21
CA SER A 851 -8.75 19.89 31.55
C SER A 851 -9.46 19.18 30.37
N PRO A 852 -8.94 18.04 29.88
CA PRO A 852 -9.78 17.09 29.17
C PRO A 852 -10.82 16.54 30.16
N LYS A 853 -12.06 16.34 29.71
CA LYS A 853 -12.94 15.41 30.40
C LYS A 853 -12.30 14.04 30.27
N LEU A 854 -11.72 13.53 31.36
CA LEU A 854 -11.25 12.16 31.47
C LEU A 854 -12.29 11.22 30.88
N ALA A 855 -11.88 10.34 29.96
CA ALA A 855 -12.75 9.35 29.36
C ALA A 855 -13.46 8.57 30.47
N SER A 856 -14.77 8.78 30.60
CA SER A 856 -15.57 8.06 31.57
C SER A 856 -15.84 6.65 31.02
N MET A 857 -15.65 5.61 31.84
CA MET A 857 -16.23 4.31 31.53
C MET A 857 -17.75 4.46 31.53
N LYS A 858 -18.39 4.16 30.40
CA LYS A 858 -19.86 4.17 30.31
C LYS A 858 -20.39 2.75 30.25
N ALA A 859 -21.39 2.50 31.10
CA ALA A 859 -22.17 1.28 31.09
C ALA A 859 -23.30 1.43 30.07
N ILE A 860 -23.24 0.65 28.98
CA ILE A 860 -24.35 0.54 28.04
C ILE A 860 -25.33 -0.48 28.59
N ASN A 861 -26.50 -0.01 29.01
CA ASN A 861 -27.56 -0.89 29.46
C ASN A 861 -28.22 -1.56 28.26
N LEU A 862 -28.13 -2.89 28.19
CA LEU A 862 -28.82 -3.71 27.21
C LEU A 862 -30.22 -4.01 27.75
N ASN A 863 -31.08 -2.98 27.84
CA ASN A 863 -32.50 -3.23 28.04
C ASN A 863 -33.06 -3.74 26.70
N PHE A 864 -33.05 -5.06 26.53
CA PHE A 864 -33.85 -5.74 25.53
C PHE A 864 -35.14 -6.23 26.18
#